data_AF-A0A3D2MAH0-F1
#
_entry.id   AF-A0A3D2MAH0-F1
#
_cell.length_a   1.000
_cell.length_b   1.000
_cell.length_c   1.000
_cell.angle_alpha   90.00
_cell.angle_beta   90.00
_cell.angle_gamma   90.00
#
_symmetry.space_group_name_H-M   'P 1'
#
loop_
_entity.id
_entity.type
_entity.pdbx_description
1 polymer ?
#
loop_
_entity_poly.entity_id
_entity_poly.type
_entity_poly.pdbx_seq_one_letter_code
_entity_poly.pdbx_strand_id
1 'polypeptide(L)'
;MKYKTGEEFLNKLYRKMHTSNEVMYKASPSDKAEEKIRKYISRLEHAHELSKKNEHSLELLKKFYYDKYLIKELPESYVNHQKEIARKEGYGNVYVSDEMKQEMLDQIRKNQKSTLDLWIDYFISEDSMYPAWFKVYAFKGMLDLSSFNKEKQEFGKRTNKTTFPFVDLNMEALSKVYDILKSEIGENNVTDEEIEVLSKGESFKKLYTYYLTKQDLKVIKDDETDGIWVKYDMGSDYMPLWESLQGKNTGWCTAGKETAKTQLNGGDFYVYYTKDENNEYKNPRIAIRMDGTNKIGEVRGTSINQNLESNMEPILDKKLEEFPDRDKYKKKVHDMKLLALIEEKQKNNQELSLDDLKFLYEVDSEIKGFGYEKDPRIEEIISKRDKRKDFAFAYGVNEDEIAFSREEWEENKDRIKVYYGTLNLNSLTSAEGLVLPDIINGGLYLDRLTSAKGLVLPNTIEGCLSLSGLTSAEGLELPNTMNGYLYLDRLTSAKGLKLPDTINGSLYLKGLTSAEGLVLPNIINGDLNLSGLTSAKGLKLPDTINGSLYLDSLTSAKGLVLPNTIEGCLSLRGLISAEGLVLPDTINGSLDLDSLTSAKGLVLSNTIKGYLYLYNLTSAEGLILPISLFVRVHSNITIPETCFIPDEEYYKYINEDKNNENNESIRKIKIKID
;
A
#
# COMPACT_ATOMS: atom_id res chain seq x y z
N MET A 1 -41.98 -30.37 20.42
CA MET A 1 -42.34 -30.30 18.98
C MET A 1 -43.39 -29.24 18.74
N LYS A 2 -43.05 -28.22 17.95
CA LYS A 2 -43.89 -27.05 17.69
C LYS A 2 -44.52 -27.07 16.30
N TYR A 3 -43.87 -27.73 15.33
CA TYR A 3 -44.30 -27.84 13.94
C TYR A 3 -44.37 -29.31 13.50
N LYS A 4 -45.32 -29.65 12.61
CA LYS A 4 -45.49 -31.03 12.12
C LYS A 4 -44.62 -31.36 10.93
N THR A 5 -44.31 -30.38 10.10
CA THR A 5 -43.45 -30.55 8.91
C THR A 5 -42.57 -29.33 8.68
N GLY A 6 -41.52 -29.49 7.88
CA GLY A 6 -40.64 -28.39 7.48
C GLY A 6 -41.37 -27.30 6.68
N GLU A 7 -42.40 -27.64 5.91
CA GLU A 7 -43.21 -26.65 5.18
C GLU A 7 -44.06 -25.80 6.11
N GLU A 8 -44.60 -26.38 7.19
CA GLU A 8 -45.31 -25.63 8.23
C GLU A 8 -44.36 -24.64 8.92
N PHE A 9 -43.15 -25.10 9.26
CA PHE A 9 -42.10 -24.24 9.81
C PHE A 9 -41.76 -23.08 8.87
N LEU A 10 -41.48 -23.36 7.59
CA LEU A 10 -41.17 -22.34 6.59
C LEU A 10 -42.32 -21.36 6.38
N ASN A 11 -43.57 -21.81 6.36
CA ASN A 11 -44.73 -20.94 6.22
C ASN A 11 -44.87 -19.99 7.42
N LYS A 12 -44.62 -20.49 8.63
CA LYS A 12 -44.69 -19.68 9.86
C LYS A 12 -43.60 -18.62 9.88
N LEU A 13 -42.37 -19.01 9.56
CA LEU A 13 -41.20 -18.15 9.58
C LEU A 13 -41.28 -17.10 8.46
N TYR A 14 -41.56 -17.53 7.24
CA TYR A 14 -41.68 -16.68 6.06
C TYR A 14 -43.16 -16.52 5.68
N ARG A 15 -43.90 -15.72 6.47
CA ARG A 15 -45.38 -15.57 6.39
C ARG A 15 -45.97 -15.31 4.98
N LYS A 16 -45.19 -14.76 4.05
CA LYS A 16 -45.60 -14.44 2.66
C LYS A 16 -44.95 -15.34 1.61
N MET A 17 -44.26 -16.40 2.01
CA MET A 17 -43.57 -17.31 1.09
C MET A 17 -44.57 -18.02 0.17
N HIS A 18 -45.69 -18.49 0.71
CA HIS A 18 -46.73 -19.18 -0.07
C HIS A 18 -47.40 -18.31 -1.15
N THR A 19 -47.24 -16.98 -1.10
CA THR A 19 -47.74 -16.04 -2.12
C THR A 19 -46.64 -15.49 -3.03
N SER A 20 -45.38 -15.90 -2.84
CA SER A 20 -44.28 -15.44 -3.70
C SER A 20 -44.39 -16.01 -5.11
N ASN A 21 -43.93 -15.27 -6.11
CA ASN A 21 -44.03 -15.65 -7.52
C ASN A 21 -43.39 -17.02 -7.79
N GLU A 22 -42.26 -17.31 -7.15
CA GLU A 22 -41.51 -18.55 -7.32
C GLU A 22 -42.23 -19.75 -6.72
N VAL A 23 -42.94 -19.55 -5.61
CA VAL A 23 -43.72 -20.60 -4.96
C VAL A 23 -45.01 -20.85 -5.72
N MET A 24 -45.68 -19.79 -6.18
CA MET A 24 -46.91 -19.86 -6.97
C MET A 24 -46.71 -20.42 -8.39
N TYR A 25 -45.48 -20.40 -8.92
CA TYR A 25 -45.18 -21.01 -10.22
C TYR A 25 -45.59 -22.49 -10.23
N LYS A 26 -46.56 -22.87 -11.07
CA LYS A 26 -47.16 -24.21 -11.13
C LYS A 26 -47.93 -24.67 -9.86
N ALA A 27 -48.30 -23.76 -8.97
CA ALA A 27 -49.21 -24.03 -7.86
C ALA A 27 -50.60 -23.44 -8.13
N SER A 28 -51.67 -24.04 -7.58
CA SER A 28 -53.03 -23.50 -7.70
C SER A 28 -53.27 -22.43 -6.64
N PRO A 29 -53.98 -21.33 -6.94
CA PRO A 29 -54.45 -20.38 -5.93
C PRO A 29 -55.24 -21.04 -4.80
N SER A 30 -55.95 -22.14 -5.09
CA SER A 30 -56.74 -22.92 -4.12
C SER A 30 -55.93 -23.82 -3.19
N ASP A 31 -54.66 -24.09 -3.50
CA ASP A 31 -53.80 -24.94 -2.68
C ASP A 31 -53.58 -24.30 -1.30
N LYS A 32 -53.48 -25.15 -0.26
CA LYS A 32 -53.07 -24.70 1.08
C LYS A 32 -51.65 -24.13 1.05
N ALA A 33 -51.33 -23.25 2.00
CA ALA A 33 -50.02 -22.57 2.03
C ALA A 33 -48.84 -23.57 2.08
N GLU A 34 -48.96 -24.61 2.90
CA GLU A 34 -47.97 -25.68 3.06
C GLU A 34 -47.83 -26.52 1.78
N GLU A 35 -48.94 -26.74 1.06
CA GLU A 35 -48.94 -27.48 -0.21
C GLU A 35 -48.24 -26.68 -1.32
N LYS A 36 -48.47 -25.37 -1.38
CA LYS A 36 -47.75 -24.46 -2.30
C LYS A 36 -46.24 -24.52 -2.04
N ILE A 37 -45.84 -24.45 -0.77
CA ILE A 37 -44.43 -24.53 -0.35
C ILE A 37 -43.84 -25.91 -0.69
N ARG A 38 -44.58 -27.00 -0.46
CA ARG A 38 -44.12 -28.35 -0.83
C ARG A 38 -43.88 -28.47 -2.34
N LYS A 39 -44.82 -28.02 -3.17
CA LYS A 39 -44.67 -28.02 -4.64
C LYS A 39 -43.42 -27.23 -5.06
N TYR A 40 -43.12 -26.13 -4.38
CA TYR A 40 -41.90 -25.35 -4.61
C TYR A 40 -40.63 -26.11 -4.23
N ILE A 41 -40.59 -26.71 -3.04
CA ILE A 41 -39.45 -27.51 -2.56
C ILE A 41 -39.17 -28.66 -3.53
N SER A 42 -40.19 -29.40 -3.96
CA SER A 42 -40.00 -30.52 -4.90
C SER A 42 -39.45 -30.07 -6.26
N ARG A 43 -39.80 -28.85 -6.73
CA ARG A 43 -39.20 -28.28 -7.96
C ARG A 43 -37.73 -27.94 -7.75
N LEU A 44 -37.37 -27.38 -6.59
CA LEU A 44 -35.98 -27.09 -6.26
C LEU A 44 -35.15 -28.37 -6.13
N GLU A 45 -35.66 -29.39 -5.46
CA GLU A 45 -35.00 -30.70 -5.35
C GLU A 45 -34.75 -31.29 -6.74
N HIS A 46 -35.75 -31.25 -7.63
CA HIS A 46 -35.57 -31.71 -9.00
C HIS A 46 -34.49 -30.92 -9.75
N ALA A 47 -34.46 -29.59 -9.59
CA ALA A 47 -33.41 -28.76 -10.18
C ALA A 47 -32.02 -29.11 -9.63
N HIS A 48 -31.90 -29.31 -8.31
CA HIS A 48 -30.64 -29.72 -7.68
C HIS A 48 -30.17 -31.09 -8.20
N GLU A 49 -31.07 -32.07 -8.33
CA GLU A 49 -30.74 -33.40 -8.88
C GLU A 49 -30.27 -33.35 -10.34
N LEU A 50 -30.82 -32.43 -11.14
CA LEU A 50 -30.32 -32.18 -12.50
C LEU A 50 -28.93 -31.54 -12.47
N SER A 51 -28.74 -30.51 -11.63
CA SER A 51 -27.46 -29.80 -11.48
C SER A 51 -26.33 -30.71 -10.96
N LYS A 52 -26.63 -31.70 -10.10
CA LYS A 52 -25.64 -32.72 -9.67
C LYS A 52 -25.09 -33.55 -10.83
N LYS A 53 -25.93 -33.84 -11.82
CA LYS A 53 -25.62 -34.78 -12.92
C LYS A 53 -25.07 -34.08 -14.15
N ASN A 54 -25.20 -32.77 -14.24
CA ASN A 54 -24.95 -32.01 -15.46
C ASN A 54 -24.48 -30.60 -15.15
N GLU A 55 -23.24 -30.30 -15.54
CA GLU A 55 -22.58 -29.00 -15.34
C GLU A 55 -23.39 -27.84 -15.96
N HIS A 56 -23.93 -28.02 -17.17
CA HIS A 56 -24.76 -27.00 -17.82
C HIS A 56 -26.02 -26.66 -17.00
N SER A 57 -26.63 -27.67 -16.36
CA SER A 57 -27.78 -27.49 -15.47
C SER A 57 -27.39 -26.76 -14.18
N LEU A 58 -26.19 -27.00 -13.65
CA LEU A 58 -25.63 -26.24 -12.53
C LEU A 58 -25.39 -24.77 -12.91
N GLU A 59 -24.82 -24.52 -14.09
CA GLU A 59 -24.60 -23.16 -14.60
C GLU A 59 -25.92 -22.39 -14.78
N LEU A 60 -26.96 -23.03 -15.31
CA LEU A 60 -28.29 -22.43 -15.45
C LEU A 60 -28.90 -22.08 -14.09
N LEU A 61 -28.76 -22.96 -13.09
CA LEU A 61 -29.23 -22.71 -11.73
C LEU A 61 -28.48 -21.54 -11.08
N LYS A 62 -27.15 -21.54 -11.18
CA LYS A 62 -26.29 -20.45 -10.73
C LYS A 62 -26.67 -19.13 -11.39
N LYS A 63 -26.84 -19.12 -12.72
CA LYS A 63 -27.30 -17.94 -13.48
C LYS A 63 -28.64 -17.41 -12.99
N PHE A 64 -29.62 -18.29 -12.74
CA PHE A 64 -30.91 -17.89 -12.17
C PHE A 64 -30.74 -17.15 -10.84
N TYR A 65 -29.85 -17.63 -9.97
CA TYR A 65 -29.57 -16.97 -8.70
C TYR A 65 -28.80 -15.66 -8.88
N TYR A 66 -27.88 -15.58 -9.83
CA TYR A 66 -27.14 -14.35 -10.11
C TYR A 66 -28.05 -13.23 -10.60
N ASP A 67 -28.92 -13.56 -11.56
CA ASP A 67 -29.85 -12.63 -12.15
C ASP A 67 -30.81 -12.06 -11.10
N LYS A 68 -31.08 -12.83 -10.05
CA LYS A 68 -32.00 -12.43 -8.99
C LYS A 68 -31.34 -11.68 -7.82
N TYR A 69 -30.14 -12.10 -7.40
CA TYR A 69 -29.58 -11.69 -6.11
C TYR A 69 -28.32 -10.85 -6.18
N LEU A 70 -27.58 -10.84 -7.31
CA LEU A 70 -26.42 -9.96 -7.44
C LEU A 70 -26.85 -8.50 -7.57
N ILE A 71 -26.01 -7.62 -7.03
CA ILE A 71 -26.18 -6.17 -7.17
C ILE A 71 -26.25 -5.76 -8.65
N LYS A 72 -27.21 -4.88 -8.96
CA LYS A 72 -27.45 -4.39 -10.32
C LYS A 72 -26.75 -3.07 -10.60
N GLU A 73 -26.73 -2.17 -9.63
CA GLU A 73 -26.16 -0.83 -9.78
C GLU A 73 -25.25 -0.51 -8.60
N LEU A 74 -24.15 0.17 -8.89
CA LEU A 74 -23.22 0.62 -7.85
C LEU A 74 -23.85 1.80 -7.08
N PRO A 75 -23.99 1.71 -5.75
CA PRO A 75 -24.56 2.81 -4.98
C PRO A 75 -23.60 4.01 -4.95
N GLU A 76 -24.12 5.23 -5.15
CA GLU A 76 -23.32 6.45 -5.04
C GLU A 76 -22.65 6.58 -3.65
N SER A 77 -23.29 6.09 -2.60
CA SER A 77 -22.72 6.04 -1.24
C SER A 77 -21.45 5.21 -1.16
N TYR A 78 -21.31 4.14 -1.96
CA TYR A 78 -20.09 3.35 -2.02
C TYR A 78 -18.97 4.13 -2.71
N VAL A 79 -19.27 4.77 -3.85
CA VAL A 79 -18.30 5.60 -4.57
C VAL A 79 -17.80 6.74 -3.68
N ASN A 80 -18.69 7.42 -2.97
CA ASN A 80 -18.31 8.49 -2.04
C ASN A 80 -17.48 7.97 -0.88
N HIS A 81 -17.80 6.79 -0.34
CA HIS A 81 -16.99 6.18 0.71
C HIS A 81 -15.56 5.84 0.23
N GLN A 82 -15.40 5.33 -1.00
CA GLN A 82 -14.07 5.08 -1.57
C GLN A 82 -13.28 6.39 -1.79
N LYS A 83 -13.95 7.47 -2.23
CA LYS A 83 -13.33 8.80 -2.34
C LYS A 83 -12.88 9.33 -0.98
N GLU A 84 -13.69 9.17 0.06
CA GLU A 84 -13.34 9.58 1.43
C GLU A 84 -12.14 8.79 1.98
N ILE A 85 -12.07 7.48 1.73
CA ILE A 85 -10.90 6.67 2.11
C ILE A 85 -9.65 7.20 1.39
N ALA A 86 -9.70 7.32 0.07
CA ALA A 86 -8.57 7.79 -0.73
C ALA A 86 -8.12 9.19 -0.29
N ARG A 87 -9.06 10.09 -0.01
CA ARG A 87 -8.79 11.43 0.52
C ARG A 87 -8.12 11.37 1.89
N LYS A 88 -8.62 10.53 2.81
CA LYS A 88 -8.04 10.38 4.15
C LYS A 88 -6.62 9.80 4.11
N GLU A 89 -6.34 8.91 3.16
CA GLU A 89 -5.00 8.36 2.89
C GLU A 89 -4.08 9.33 2.12
N GLY A 90 -4.58 10.50 1.71
CA GLY A 90 -3.77 11.51 1.04
C GLY A 90 -3.53 11.27 -0.44
N TYR A 91 -4.38 10.47 -1.10
CA TYR A 91 -4.50 10.46 -2.56
C TYR A 91 -5.27 11.68 -3.11
N GLY A 92 -5.77 12.54 -2.23
CA GLY A 92 -6.47 13.77 -2.58
C GLY A 92 -7.87 13.56 -3.14
N ASN A 93 -8.31 14.49 -3.99
CA ASN A 93 -9.66 14.50 -4.56
C ASN A 93 -9.72 13.59 -5.81
N VAL A 94 -9.95 12.30 -5.58
CA VAL A 94 -9.97 11.29 -6.66
C VAL A 94 -11.22 11.42 -7.53
N TYR A 95 -11.00 11.57 -8.84
CA TYR A 95 -12.05 11.43 -9.85
C TYR A 95 -12.31 9.94 -10.11
N VAL A 96 -13.59 9.55 -10.11
CA VAL A 96 -14.01 8.17 -10.38
C VAL A 96 -14.84 8.19 -11.66
N SER A 97 -14.27 7.70 -12.76
CA SER A 97 -14.92 7.63 -14.07
C SER A 97 -16.01 6.56 -14.10
N ASP A 98 -16.87 6.60 -15.11
CA ASP A 98 -17.90 5.56 -15.30
C ASP A 98 -17.28 4.17 -15.56
N GLU A 99 -16.13 4.11 -16.24
CA GLU A 99 -15.36 2.87 -16.44
C GLU A 99 -14.89 2.30 -15.10
N MET A 100 -14.29 3.12 -14.23
CA MET A 100 -13.89 2.69 -12.88
C MET A 100 -15.08 2.24 -12.05
N LYS A 101 -16.24 2.91 -12.17
CA LYS A 101 -17.48 2.47 -11.51
C LYS A 101 -17.92 1.09 -12.00
N GLN A 102 -17.81 0.81 -13.30
CA GLN A 102 -18.11 -0.53 -13.83
C GLN A 102 -17.13 -1.58 -13.32
N GLU A 103 -15.82 -1.28 -13.29
CA GLU A 103 -14.82 -2.20 -12.73
C GLU A 103 -15.08 -2.52 -11.26
N MET A 104 -15.38 -1.50 -10.44
CA MET A 104 -15.78 -1.67 -9.04
C MET A 104 -17.02 -2.56 -8.91
N LEU A 105 -18.05 -2.29 -9.73
CA LEU A 105 -19.29 -3.06 -9.74
C LEU A 105 -19.05 -4.52 -10.13
N ASP A 106 -18.22 -4.76 -11.15
CA ASP A 106 -17.88 -6.10 -11.62
C ASP A 106 -17.07 -6.87 -10.59
N GLN A 107 -16.13 -6.22 -9.89
CA GLN A 107 -15.40 -6.84 -8.79
C GLN A 107 -16.35 -7.22 -7.64
N ILE A 108 -17.27 -6.33 -7.26
CA ILE A 108 -18.29 -6.62 -6.24
C ILE A 108 -19.15 -7.81 -6.67
N ARG A 109 -19.62 -7.84 -7.93
CA ARG A 109 -20.43 -8.95 -8.46
C ARG A 109 -19.66 -10.26 -8.49
N LYS A 110 -18.38 -10.25 -8.84
CA LYS A 110 -17.53 -11.45 -8.79
C LYS A 110 -17.38 -11.98 -7.37
N ASN A 111 -17.17 -11.10 -6.38
CA ASN A 111 -17.08 -11.51 -4.97
C ASN A 111 -18.41 -12.05 -4.44
N GLN A 112 -19.54 -11.42 -4.80
CA GLN A 112 -20.88 -11.93 -4.48
C GLN A 112 -21.16 -13.26 -5.18
N LYS A 113 -20.76 -13.42 -6.45
CA LYS A 113 -20.88 -14.67 -7.20
C LYS A 113 -20.10 -15.79 -6.52
N SER A 114 -18.83 -15.55 -6.18
CA SER A 114 -17.96 -16.55 -5.54
C SER A 114 -18.51 -17.03 -4.20
N THR A 115 -19.00 -16.13 -3.35
CA THR A 115 -19.56 -16.51 -2.03
C THR A 115 -20.90 -17.23 -2.18
N LEU A 116 -21.74 -16.80 -3.13
CA LEU A 116 -23.00 -17.48 -3.44
C LEU A 116 -22.78 -18.89 -4.00
N ASP A 117 -21.76 -19.07 -4.83
CA ASP A 117 -21.39 -20.36 -5.40
C ASP A 117 -21.01 -21.36 -4.33
N LEU A 118 -20.27 -20.97 -3.29
CA LEU A 118 -19.95 -21.86 -2.17
C LEU A 118 -21.21 -22.44 -1.52
N TRP A 119 -22.25 -21.62 -1.32
CA TRP A 119 -23.52 -22.09 -0.77
C TRP A 119 -24.29 -23.01 -1.73
N ILE A 120 -24.34 -22.65 -3.02
CA ILE A 120 -25.02 -23.45 -4.05
C ILE A 120 -24.34 -24.81 -4.19
N ASP A 121 -23.02 -24.81 -4.37
CA ASP A 121 -22.20 -26.00 -4.58
C ASP A 121 -22.27 -26.92 -3.36
N TYR A 122 -22.19 -26.37 -2.14
CA TYR A 122 -22.38 -27.15 -0.92
C TYR A 122 -23.77 -27.77 -0.84
N PHE A 123 -24.85 -27.01 -1.03
CA PHE A 123 -26.20 -27.57 -0.94
C PHE A 123 -26.52 -28.63 -2.02
N ILE A 124 -25.77 -28.63 -3.11
CA ILE A 124 -25.86 -29.59 -4.21
C ILE A 124 -24.91 -30.77 -4.00
N SER A 125 -23.85 -30.64 -3.20
CA SER A 125 -22.89 -31.72 -2.97
C SER A 125 -23.51 -32.91 -2.21
N GLU A 126 -22.83 -34.06 -2.29
CA GLU A 126 -23.20 -35.27 -1.55
C GLU A 126 -23.04 -35.09 -0.02
N ASP A 127 -22.13 -34.19 0.39
CA ASP A 127 -21.87 -33.89 1.80
C ASP A 127 -23.02 -33.14 2.48
N SER A 128 -23.91 -32.52 1.70
CA SER A 128 -25.06 -31.79 2.24
C SER A 128 -26.25 -32.71 2.47
N MET A 129 -26.22 -33.41 3.61
CA MET A 129 -27.24 -34.37 4.06
C MET A 129 -28.52 -33.71 4.65
N TYR A 130 -28.68 -32.40 4.47
CA TYR A 130 -29.85 -31.69 5.00
C TYR A 130 -31.13 -31.97 4.20
N PRO A 131 -32.30 -32.03 4.86
CA PRO A 131 -33.59 -32.08 4.18
C PRO A 131 -33.84 -30.77 3.42
N ALA A 132 -34.58 -30.84 2.31
CA ALA A 132 -34.73 -29.69 1.42
C ALA A 132 -35.42 -28.47 2.05
N TRP A 133 -36.32 -28.67 3.03
CA TRP A 133 -36.90 -27.56 3.78
C TRP A 133 -35.82 -26.75 4.54
N PHE A 134 -34.78 -27.41 5.05
CA PHE A 134 -33.70 -26.75 5.77
C PHE A 134 -32.76 -26.03 4.80
N LYS A 135 -32.47 -26.64 3.64
CA LYS A 135 -31.72 -25.97 2.56
C LYS A 135 -32.41 -24.67 2.14
N VAL A 136 -33.75 -24.69 1.99
CA VAL A 136 -34.54 -23.48 1.69
C VAL A 136 -34.50 -22.46 2.82
N TYR A 137 -34.61 -22.90 4.08
CA TYR A 137 -34.48 -22.06 5.27
C TYR A 137 -33.13 -21.32 5.31
N ALA A 138 -32.03 -22.07 5.20
CA ALA A 138 -30.69 -21.52 5.30
C ALA A 138 -30.36 -20.63 4.11
N PHE A 139 -30.67 -21.07 2.89
CA PHE A 139 -30.40 -20.28 1.69
C PHE A 139 -31.21 -18.97 1.66
N LYS A 140 -32.51 -18.98 1.98
CA LYS A 140 -33.28 -17.72 2.11
C LYS A 140 -32.73 -16.85 3.24
N GLY A 141 -32.35 -17.47 4.35
CA GLY A 141 -31.80 -16.79 5.51
C GLY A 141 -30.51 -16.02 5.21
N MET A 142 -29.54 -16.69 4.58
CA MET A 142 -28.23 -16.11 4.27
C MET A 142 -28.32 -15.01 3.19
N LEU A 143 -29.26 -15.14 2.25
CA LEU A 143 -29.52 -14.11 1.23
C LEU A 143 -29.99 -12.77 1.83
N ASP A 144 -30.58 -12.78 3.02
CA ASP A 144 -31.05 -11.56 3.69
C ASP A 144 -29.95 -10.89 4.54
N LEU A 145 -28.76 -11.49 4.64
CA LEU A 145 -27.65 -10.98 5.47
C LEU A 145 -26.65 -10.12 4.67
N SER A 146 -26.24 -9.02 5.30
CA SER A 146 -25.15 -8.13 4.86
C SER A 146 -23.88 -8.41 5.67
N SER A 147 -22.99 -7.44 5.82
CA SER A 147 -21.79 -7.51 6.67
C SER A 147 -22.10 -7.82 8.14
N PHE A 148 -21.15 -8.52 8.78
CA PHE A 148 -21.15 -8.78 10.22
C PHE A 148 -20.57 -7.58 10.98
N ASN A 149 -21.24 -7.15 12.04
CA ASN A 149 -20.73 -6.14 12.96
C ASN A 149 -20.23 -6.84 14.24
N LYS A 150 -18.91 -6.77 14.48
CA LYS A 150 -18.26 -7.42 15.63
C LYS A 150 -18.68 -6.84 16.98
N GLU A 151 -18.86 -5.53 17.14
CA GLU A 151 -19.27 -4.94 18.43
C GLU A 151 -20.68 -5.38 18.82
N LYS A 152 -21.60 -5.31 17.86
CA LYS A 152 -23.01 -5.65 18.06
C LYS A 152 -23.25 -7.16 17.98
N GLN A 153 -22.24 -7.93 17.59
CA GLN A 153 -22.31 -9.37 17.35
C GLN A 153 -23.53 -9.73 16.49
N GLU A 154 -23.74 -9.00 15.38
CA GLU A 154 -24.90 -9.21 14.51
C GLU A 154 -24.64 -8.91 13.03
N PHE A 155 -25.36 -9.59 12.14
CA PHE A 155 -25.39 -9.27 10.72
C PHE A 155 -26.33 -8.09 10.39
N GLY A 156 -25.88 -7.21 9.50
CA GLY A 156 -26.76 -6.24 8.85
C GLY A 156 -27.78 -6.90 7.92
N LYS A 157 -28.75 -6.11 7.42
CA LYS A 157 -29.76 -6.58 6.45
C LYS A 157 -29.30 -6.28 5.02
N ARG A 158 -29.39 -7.26 4.13
CA ARG A 158 -29.11 -7.09 2.70
C ARG A 158 -30.21 -6.29 2.00
N THR A 159 -29.79 -5.43 1.06
CA THR A 159 -30.65 -4.68 0.15
C THR A 159 -30.11 -4.83 -1.27
N ASN A 160 -30.85 -4.30 -2.27
CA ASN A 160 -30.37 -4.22 -3.64
C ASN A 160 -29.14 -3.29 -3.82
N LYS A 161 -28.74 -2.56 -2.78
CA LYS A 161 -27.55 -1.68 -2.75
C LYS A 161 -26.39 -2.28 -1.94
N THR A 162 -26.51 -3.51 -1.43
CA THR A 162 -25.44 -4.12 -0.63
C THR A 162 -24.25 -4.48 -1.52
N THR A 163 -23.09 -3.90 -1.21
CA THR A 163 -21.82 -4.14 -1.93
C THR A 163 -20.98 -5.25 -1.30
N PHE A 164 -21.35 -5.74 -0.12
CA PHE A 164 -20.65 -6.85 0.54
C PHE A 164 -20.94 -8.21 -0.13
N PRO A 165 -19.97 -9.14 -0.10
CA PRO A 165 -20.20 -10.56 -0.44
C PRO A 165 -21.34 -11.17 0.39
N PHE A 166 -21.86 -12.32 -0.01
CA PHE A 166 -22.76 -13.09 0.86
C PHE A 166 -21.97 -13.61 2.06
N VAL A 167 -22.67 -13.87 3.17
CA VAL A 167 -22.04 -14.42 4.36
C VAL A 167 -21.30 -15.70 4.03
N ASP A 168 -20.09 -15.88 4.55
CA ASP A 168 -19.31 -17.09 4.32
C ASP A 168 -20.03 -18.31 4.89
N LEU A 169 -19.93 -19.43 4.18
CA LEU A 169 -20.44 -20.72 4.64
C LEU A 169 -19.55 -21.25 5.76
N ASN A 170 -20.09 -21.31 6.97
CA ASN A 170 -19.52 -22.04 8.09
C ASN A 170 -20.36 -23.31 8.30
N MET A 171 -19.82 -24.44 7.86
CA MET A 171 -20.53 -25.74 7.87
C MET A 171 -20.87 -26.20 9.30
N GLU A 172 -20.00 -25.92 10.27
CA GLU A 172 -20.22 -26.32 11.66
C GLU A 172 -21.33 -25.49 12.30
N ALA A 173 -21.31 -24.17 12.12
CA ALA A 173 -22.39 -23.30 12.57
C ALA A 173 -23.71 -23.69 11.92
N LEU A 174 -23.70 -23.98 10.61
CA LEU A 174 -24.89 -24.44 9.88
C LEU A 174 -25.42 -25.78 10.40
N SER A 175 -24.55 -26.73 10.74
CA SER A 175 -24.95 -28.02 11.33
C SER A 175 -25.64 -27.82 12.67
N LYS A 176 -25.09 -26.99 13.55
CA LYS A 176 -25.73 -26.70 14.86
C LYS A 176 -27.08 -26.00 14.70
N VAL A 177 -27.22 -25.13 13.69
CA VAL A 177 -28.52 -24.54 13.34
C VAL A 177 -29.51 -25.60 12.85
N TYR A 178 -29.07 -26.62 12.13
CA TYR A 178 -29.93 -27.73 11.73
C TYR A 178 -30.35 -28.57 12.94
N ASP A 179 -29.39 -28.98 13.77
CA ASP A 179 -29.63 -29.87 14.92
C ASP A 179 -30.68 -29.27 15.87
N ILE A 180 -30.54 -27.98 16.20
CA ILE A 180 -31.49 -27.28 17.06
C ILE A 180 -32.89 -27.18 16.43
N LEU A 181 -33.00 -26.92 15.13
CA LEU A 181 -34.30 -26.80 14.44
C LEU A 181 -34.98 -28.14 14.17
N LYS A 182 -34.19 -29.20 13.99
CA LYS A 182 -34.71 -30.57 13.82
C LYS A 182 -35.58 -30.96 15.01
N SER A 183 -35.22 -30.48 16.20
CA SER A 183 -35.98 -30.73 17.42
C SER A 183 -37.37 -30.08 17.45
N GLU A 184 -37.54 -28.94 16.79
CA GLU A 184 -38.83 -28.26 16.68
C GLU A 184 -39.79 -29.00 15.73
N ILE A 185 -39.24 -29.87 14.85
CA ILE A 185 -39.92 -30.61 13.77
C ILE A 185 -40.00 -32.13 14.05
N GLY A 186 -39.78 -32.57 15.29
CA GLY A 186 -40.25 -33.87 15.77
C GLY A 186 -39.22 -34.89 16.23
N GLU A 187 -37.97 -34.49 16.40
CA GLU A 187 -36.96 -35.33 17.04
C GLU A 187 -36.63 -34.82 18.44
N ASN A 188 -36.94 -35.63 19.46
CA ASN A 188 -36.87 -35.18 20.84
C ASN A 188 -35.49 -35.47 21.42
N ASN A 189 -34.61 -34.46 21.43
CA ASN A 189 -33.57 -34.23 22.44
C ASN A 189 -33.06 -32.79 22.27
N VAL A 190 -33.42 -31.90 23.21
CA VAL A 190 -33.01 -30.48 23.22
C VAL A 190 -32.44 -30.17 24.58
N THR A 191 -31.29 -29.52 24.62
CA THR A 191 -30.65 -29.05 25.85
C THR A 191 -31.28 -27.75 26.34
N ASP A 192 -31.13 -27.43 27.63
CA ASP A 192 -31.64 -26.16 28.19
C ASP A 192 -31.04 -24.94 27.48
N GLU A 193 -29.78 -25.04 27.03
CA GLU A 193 -29.11 -24.00 26.26
C GLU A 193 -29.77 -23.79 24.89
N GLU A 194 -30.10 -24.87 24.18
CA GLU A 194 -30.82 -24.81 22.91
C GLU A 194 -32.23 -24.24 23.06
N ILE A 195 -32.92 -24.55 24.16
CA ILE A 195 -34.23 -23.95 24.48
C ILE A 195 -34.09 -22.43 24.65
N GLU A 196 -33.05 -21.95 25.35
CA GLU A 196 -32.80 -20.52 25.52
C GLU A 196 -32.54 -19.84 24.17
N VAL A 197 -31.75 -20.45 23.30
CA VAL A 197 -31.44 -19.92 21.96
C VAL A 197 -32.71 -19.83 21.10
N LEU A 198 -33.53 -20.89 21.07
CA LEU A 198 -34.80 -20.90 20.33
C LEU A 198 -35.79 -19.85 20.86
N SER A 199 -35.78 -19.58 22.18
CA SER A 199 -36.62 -18.53 22.78
C SER A 199 -36.31 -17.14 22.22
N LYS A 200 -35.06 -16.90 21.81
CA LYS A 200 -34.63 -15.64 21.16
C LYS A 200 -35.10 -15.55 19.72
N GLY A 201 -35.47 -16.68 19.08
CA GLY A 201 -36.20 -16.76 17.82
C GLY A 201 -35.53 -17.64 16.77
N GLU A 202 -36.35 -18.20 15.87
CA GLU A 202 -35.98 -19.27 14.94
C GLU A 202 -35.38 -18.78 13.60
N SER A 203 -35.15 -17.48 13.43
CA SER A 203 -34.66 -16.95 12.15
C SER A 203 -33.19 -17.33 11.91
N PHE A 204 -32.86 -17.59 10.65
CA PHE A 204 -31.48 -17.95 10.28
C PHE A 204 -30.47 -16.92 10.77
N LYS A 205 -30.77 -15.62 10.63
CA LYS A 205 -29.94 -14.54 11.20
C LYS A 205 -29.59 -14.83 12.65
N LYS A 206 -30.57 -15.13 13.51
CA LYS A 206 -30.35 -15.28 14.96
C LYS A 206 -29.55 -16.53 15.27
N LEU A 207 -29.99 -17.68 14.76
CA LEU A 207 -29.36 -18.97 15.08
C LEU A 207 -27.95 -19.07 14.48
N TYR A 208 -27.78 -18.65 13.23
CA TYR A 208 -26.48 -18.66 12.57
C TYR A 208 -25.51 -17.67 13.23
N THR A 209 -25.96 -16.46 13.57
CA THR A 209 -25.14 -15.51 14.33
C THR A 209 -24.70 -16.12 15.66
N TYR A 210 -25.63 -16.69 16.43
CA TYR A 210 -25.32 -17.26 17.74
C TYR A 210 -24.22 -18.34 17.66
N TYR A 211 -24.34 -19.29 16.74
CA TYR A 211 -23.37 -20.36 16.63
C TYR A 211 -22.04 -19.90 16.03
N LEU A 212 -22.08 -18.93 15.12
CA LEU A 212 -20.87 -18.30 14.58
C LEU A 212 -20.11 -17.55 15.68
N THR A 213 -20.80 -16.77 16.51
CA THR A 213 -20.16 -15.96 17.56
C THR A 213 -19.72 -16.79 18.75
N LYS A 214 -20.46 -17.85 19.10
CA LYS A 214 -20.04 -18.82 20.12
C LYS A 214 -18.78 -19.59 19.71
N GLN A 215 -18.56 -19.79 18.41
CA GLN A 215 -17.29 -20.31 17.89
C GLN A 215 -16.19 -19.25 17.98
N ASP A 216 -16.44 -18.01 17.53
CA ASP A 216 -15.46 -16.92 17.62
C ASP A 216 -15.01 -16.64 19.08
N LEU A 217 -15.92 -16.71 20.06
CA LEU A 217 -15.62 -16.56 21.50
C LEU A 217 -14.79 -17.72 22.09
N LYS A 218 -14.76 -18.90 21.46
CA LYS A 218 -13.87 -20.01 21.82
C LYS A 218 -12.49 -19.87 21.18
N VAL A 219 -12.43 -19.19 20.03
CA VAL A 219 -11.26 -19.11 19.14
C VAL A 219 -10.40 -17.88 19.42
N ILE A 220 -10.97 -16.79 19.96
CA ILE A 220 -10.24 -15.58 20.33
C ILE A 220 -9.98 -15.60 21.84
N LYS A 221 -8.77 -15.98 22.24
CA LYS A 221 -8.17 -15.42 23.45
C LYS A 221 -7.70 -14.02 23.10
N ASP A 222 -8.39 -12.98 23.55
CA ASP A 222 -8.04 -11.58 23.23
C ASP A 222 -6.55 -11.26 23.56
N ASP A 223 -5.96 -11.97 24.53
CA ASP A 223 -4.55 -11.83 24.93
C ASP A 223 -3.56 -12.73 24.18
N GLU A 224 -4.01 -13.66 23.33
CA GLU A 224 -3.11 -14.56 22.60
C GLU A 224 -2.33 -13.79 21.53
N THR A 225 -1.02 -13.86 21.66
CA THR A 225 -0.04 -13.16 20.82
C THR A 225 1.00 -14.11 20.24
N ASP A 226 1.01 -15.39 20.63
CA ASP A 226 1.88 -16.40 20.00
C ASP A 226 1.34 -16.76 18.62
N GLY A 227 2.19 -16.54 17.62
CA GLY A 227 1.80 -16.61 16.22
C GLY A 227 2.99 -16.65 15.27
N ILE A 228 2.69 -16.94 14.00
CA ILE A 228 3.67 -17.02 12.92
C ILE A 228 3.29 -16.09 11.77
N TRP A 229 4.31 -15.53 11.12
CA TRP A 229 4.14 -14.85 9.84
C TRP A 229 4.17 -15.87 8.71
N VAL A 230 3.18 -15.82 7.82
CA VAL A 230 3.21 -16.52 6.54
C VAL A 230 3.30 -15.48 5.44
N LYS A 231 4.24 -15.67 4.52
CA LYS A 231 4.40 -14.87 3.31
C LYS A 231 3.72 -15.60 2.15
N TYR A 232 2.96 -14.85 1.37
CA TYR A 232 2.45 -15.25 0.07
C TYR A 232 3.14 -14.39 -0.99
N ASP A 233 3.87 -15.02 -1.90
CA ASP A 233 4.70 -14.33 -2.88
C ASP A 233 3.86 -13.70 -4.00
N MET A 234 4.30 -12.54 -4.47
CA MET A 234 3.67 -11.84 -5.57
C MET A 234 3.50 -12.74 -6.81
N GLY A 235 2.29 -12.80 -7.35
CA GLY A 235 1.97 -13.60 -8.54
C GLY A 235 1.92 -15.12 -8.33
N SER A 236 2.10 -15.60 -7.09
CA SER A 236 1.92 -17.02 -6.75
C SER A 236 0.45 -17.45 -6.79
N ASP A 237 0.19 -18.75 -6.61
CA ASP A 237 -1.18 -19.24 -6.47
C ASP A 237 -1.85 -18.56 -5.27
N TYR A 238 -2.96 -17.88 -5.52
CA TYR A 238 -3.70 -17.12 -4.52
C TYR A 238 -4.62 -18.01 -3.67
N MET A 239 -4.82 -19.29 -4.05
CA MET A 239 -5.71 -20.21 -3.36
C MET A 239 -5.34 -20.41 -1.87
N PRO A 240 -4.07 -20.64 -1.48
CA PRO A 240 -3.70 -20.78 -0.06
C PRO A 240 -4.02 -19.54 0.78
N LEU A 241 -3.75 -18.34 0.26
CA LEU A 241 -4.12 -17.09 0.93
C LEU A 241 -5.64 -17.01 1.11
N TRP A 242 -6.39 -17.21 0.03
CA TRP A 242 -7.84 -17.15 0.06
C TRP A 242 -8.44 -18.15 1.06
N GLU A 243 -8.03 -19.43 1.00
CA GLU A 243 -8.49 -20.50 1.90
C GLU A 243 -8.20 -20.18 3.37
N SER A 244 -7.02 -19.63 3.67
CA SER A 244 -6.63 -19.29 5.05
C SER A 244 -7.52 -18.22 5.70
N LEU A 245 -8.24 -17.44 4.91
CA LEU A 245 -9.09 -16.34 5.38
C LEU A 245 -10.58 -16.71 5.46
N GLN A 246 -11.00 -17.83 4.87
CA GLN A 246 -12.42 -18.19 4.78
C GLN A 246 -13.02 -18.48 6.15
N GLY A 247 -14.19 -17.88 6.43
CA GLY A 247 -14.91 -18.10 7.69
C GLY A 247 -14.22 -17.52 8.93
N LYS A 248 -13.13 -16.75 8.76
CA LYS A 248 -12.38 -16.12 9.86
C LYS A 248 -12.89 -14.73 10.25
N ASN A 249 -13.89 -14.21 9.54
CA ASN A 249 -14.53 -12.92 9.83
C ASN A 249 -13.52 -11.77 10.01
N THR A 250 -12.44 -11.74 9.24
CA THR A 250 -11.37 -10.72 9.38
C THR A 250 -11.86 -9.31 9.08
N GLY A 251 -12.90 -9.17 8.27
CA GLY A 251 -13.37 -7.90 7.73
C GLY A 251 -12.53 -7.38 6.56
N TRP A 252 -11.50 -8.13 6.14
CA TRP A 252 -10.64 -7.77 5.01
C TRP A 252 -11.33 -8.08 3.68
N CYS A 253 -11.23 -7.16 2.72
CA CYS A 253 -11.70 -7.42 1.36
C CYS A 253 -10.92 -8.58 0.69
N THR A 254 -9.68 -8.83 1.12
CA THR A 254 -8.81 -9.94 0.68
C THR A 254 -9.41 -11.32 0.97
N ALA A 255 -10.39 -11.45 1.88
CA ALA A 255 -11.13 -12.70 2.05
C ALA A 255 -11.96 -13.06 0.79
N GLY A 256 -12.26 -12.08 -0.07
CA GLY A 256 -12.86 -12.31 -1.38
C GLY A 256 -11.86 -12.90 -2.37
N LYS A 257 -12.25 -13.98 -3.05
CA LYS A 257 -11.39 -14.76 -3.96
C LYS A 257 -10.67 -13.92 -5.02
N GLU A 258 -11.40 -13.09 -5.75
CA GLU A 258 -10.80 -12.25 -6.80
C GLU A 258 -9.95 -11.12 -6.21
N THR A 259 -10.34 -10.59 -5.05
CA THR A 259 -9.56 -9.56 -4.36
C THR A 259 -8.23 -10.12 -3.83
N ALA A 260 -8.21 -11.35 -3.31
CA ALA A 260 -6.97 -12.05 -2.95
C ALA A 260 -6.03 -12.16 -4.16
N LYS A 261 -6.55 -12.63 -5.29
CA LYS A 261 -5.82 -12.73 -6.56
C LYS A 261 -5.25 -11.38 -7.00
N THR A 262 -6.09 -10.34 -7.05
CA THR A 262 -5.64 -9.00 -7.47
C THR A 262 -4.58 -8.43 -6.54
N GLN A 263 -4.74 -8.56 -5.22
CA GLN A 263 -3.77 -8.02 -4.27
C GLN A 263 -2.44 -8.76 -4.32
N LEU A 264 -2.47 -10.09 -4.44
CA LEU A 264 -1.27 -10.92 -4.55
C LEU A 264 -0.54 -10.70 -5.89
N ASN A 265 -1.27 -10.42 -6.98
CA ASN A 265 -0.64 -10.00 -8.24
C ASN A 265 0.00 -8.62 -8.14
N GLY A 266 -0.46 -7.77 -7.22
CA GLY A 266 0.04 -6.42 -7.02
C GLY A 266 1.21 -6.31 -6.04
N GLY A 267 1.53 -7.37 -5.30
CA GLY A 267 2.65 -7.40 -4.35
C GLY A 267 2.60 -8.58 -3.39
N ASP A 268 3.71 -8.82 -2.70
CA ASP A 268 3.76 -9.80 -1.61
C ASP A 268 2.69 -9.50 -0.56
N PHE A 269 2.15 -10.56 0.03
CA PHE A 269 1.15 -10.46 1.08
C PHE A 269 1.60 -11.24 2.31
N TYR A 270 1.62 -10.60 3.47
CA TYR A 270 2.00 -11.22 4.73
C TYR A 270 0.79 -11.30 5.65
N VAL A 271 0.60 -12.43 6.30
CA VAL A 271 -0.42 -12.59 7.33
C VAL A 271 0.20 -13.18 8.59
N TYR A 272 -0.10 -12.56 9.72
CA TYR A 272 0.24 -13.08 11.04
C TYR A 272 -0.91 -13.94 11.57
N TYR A 273 -0.64 -15.20 11.85
CA TYR A 273 -1.62 -16.14 12.38
C TYR A 273 -1.29 -16.52 13.81
N THR A 274 -2.24 -16.34 14.73
CA THR A 274 -2.18 -16.89 16.08
C THR A 274 -2.81 -18.28 16.13
N LYS A 275 -2.61 -18.96 17.27
CA LYS A 275 -3.20 -20.27 17.53
C LYS A 275 -4.73 -20.24 17.55
N ASP A 276 -5.33 -21.30 17.04
CA ASP A 276 -6.75 -21.63 17.19
C ASP A 276 -7.00 -22.58 18.37
N GLU A 277 -8.24 -23.03 18.52
CA GLU A 277 -8.65 -23.95 19.58
C GLU A 277 -7.96 -25.32 19.51
N ASN A 278 -7.43 -25.70 18.34
CA ASN A 278 -6.64 -26.91 18.13
C ASN A 278 -5.14 -26.68 18.30
N ASN A 279 -4.74 -25.49 18.76
CA ASN A 279 -3.35 -25.06 18.94
C ASN A 279 -2.56 -25.00 17.62
N GLU A 280 -3.26 -24.78 16.50
CA GLU A 280 -2.69 -24.59 15.16
C GLU A 280 -2.71 -23.12 14.76
N TYR A 281 -1.69 -22.64 14.05
CA TYR A 281 -1.59 -21.24 13.61
C TYR A 281 -2.50 -20.93 12.43
N LYS A 282 -3.80 -20.79 12.71
CA LYS A 282 -4.85 -20.61 11.69
C LYS A 282 -5.73 -19.38 11.90
N ASN A 283 -5.46 -18.56 12.92
CA ASN A 283 -6.26 -17.36 13.20
C ASN A 283 -5.56 -16.09 12.71
N PRO A 284 -5.95 -15.52 11.56
CA PRO A 284 -5.33 -14.31 11.05
C PRO A 284 -5.61 -13.10 11.96
N ARG A 285 -4.58 -12.30 12.27
CA ARG A 285 -4.66 -11.13 13.16
C ARG A 285 -4.11 -9.84 12.54
N ILE A 286 -3.08 -9.96 11.70
CA ILE A 286 -2.43 -8.83 11.03
C ILE A 286 -2.22 -9.20 9.56
N ALA A 287 -2.44 -8.25 8.65
CA ALA A 287 -2.08 -8.37 7.25
C ALA A 287 -1.21 -7.19 6.80
N ILE A 288 -0.17 -7.47 6.02
CA ILE A 288 0.67 -6.46 5.35
C ILE A 288 0.61 -6.73 3.85
N ARG A 289 0.15 -5.75 3.08
CA ARG A 289 0.14 -5.78 1.62
C ARG A 289 1.27 -4.91 1.09
N MET A 290 2.14 -5.48 0.26
CA MET A 290 3.18 -4.73 -0.44
C MET A 290 2.66 -4.14 -1.76
N ASP A 291 3.36 -3.14 -2.29
CA ASP A 291 2.99 -2.43 -3.53
C ASP A 291 3.65 -2.99 -4.81
N GLY A 292 4.39 -4.10 -4.68
CA GLY A 292 5.16 -4.71 -5.77
C GLY A 292 6.57 -4.12 -5.96
N THR A 293 6.96 -3.11 -5.16
CA THR A 293 8.26 -2.45 -5.23
C THR A 293 9.07 -2.52 -3.94
N ASN A 294 8.73 -3.43 -3.02
CA ASN A 294 9.23 -3.56 -1.64
C ASN A 294 8.79 -2.43 -0.68
N LYS A 295 7.79 -1.64 -1.06
CA LYS A 295 7.18 -0.66 -0.16
C LYS A 295 5.90 -1.22 0.44
N ILE A 296 5.63 -0.76 1.66
CA ILE A 296 4.42 -1.17 2.37
C ILE A 296 3.26 -0.39 1.74
N GLY A 297 2.36 -1.10 1.08
CA GLY A 297 1.15 -0.50 0.54
C GLY A 297 0.13 -0.26 1.65
N GLU A 298 -0.09 -1.26 2.51
CA GLU A 298 -1.13 -1.20 3.52
C GLU A 298 -0.92 -2.20 4.64
N VAL A 299 -1.33 -1.83 5.86
CA VAL A 299 -1.38 -2.71 7.03
C VAL A 299 -2.79 -2.71 7.59
N ARG A 300 -3.31 -3.91 7.89
CA ARG A 300 -4.66 -4.12 8.44
C ARG A 300 -4.59 -5.03 9.65
N GLY A 301 -5.40 -4.74 10.65
CA GLY A 301 -5.72 -5.68 11.73
C GLY A 301 -7.14 -6.22 11.61
N THR A 302 -7.56 -7.01 12.58
CA THR A 302 -8.88 -7.65 12.59
C THR A 302 -9.94 -6.94 13.46
N SER A 303 -9.61 -5.80 14.06
CA SER A 303 -10.55 -5.00 14.87
C SER A 303 -11.55 -4.21 14.01
N ILE A 304 -12.41 -3.43 14.66
CA ILE A 304 -13.37 -2.52 14.01
C ILE A 304 -12.64 -1.64 13.00
N ASN A 305 -13.24 -1.47 11.82
CA ASN A 305 -12.65 -0.74 10.69
C ASN A 305 -11.28 -1.28 10.24
N GLN A 306 -10.99 -2.56 10.50
CA GLN A 306 -9.72 -3.21 10.20
C GLN A 306 -8.52 -2.60 10.95
N ASN A 307 -8.80 -1.98 12.11
CA ASN A 307 -7.75 -1.46 12.98
C ASN A 307 -6.91 -2.60 13.57
N LEU A 308 -5.67 -2.27 13.94
CA LEU A 308 -4.82 -3.16 14.70
C LEU A 308 -5.27 -3.24 16.16
N GLU A 309 -5.12 -4.41 16.76
CA GLU A 309 -5.31 -4.61 18.19
C GLU A 309 -4.08 -4.09 18.95
N SER A 310 -4.28 -3.42 20.09
CA SER A 310 -3.16 -2.78 20.80
C SER A 310 -2.08 -3.78 21.26
N ASN A 311 -2.47 -5.02 21.61
CA ASN A 311 -1.52 -6.08 21.95
C ASN A 311 -0.75 -6.65 20.73
N MET A 312 -1.17 -6.32 19.50
CA MET A 312 -0.51 -6.72 18.25
C MET A 312 0.45 -5.66 17.71
N GLU A 313 0.42 -4.43 18.24
CA GLU A 313 1.34 -3.34 17.83
C GLU A 313 2.82 -3.75 17.92
N PRO A 314 3.32 -4.38 19.01
CA PRO A 314 4.72 -4.77 19.08
C PRO A 314 5.13 -5.82 18.05
N ILE A 315 4.19 -6.72 17.68
CA ILE A 315 4.43 -7.77 16.69
C ILE A 315 4.53 -7.17 15.29
N LEU A 316 3.62 -6.25 14.97
CA LEU A 316 3.70 -5.50 13.72
C LEU A 316 5.00 -4.71 13.65
N ASP A 317 5.33 -3.94 14.69
CA ASP A 317 6.51 -3.08 14.71
C ASP A 317 7.80 -3.85 14.47
N LYS A 318 7.92 -5.03 15.09
CA LYS A 318 9.04 -5.94 14.84
C LYS A 318 9.06 -6.44 13.39
N LYS A 319 7.91 -6.78 12.80
CA LYS A 319 7.85 -7.19 11.40
C LYS A 319 8.23 -6.06 10.45
N LEU A 320 7.84 -4.83 10.79
CA LEU A 320 8.15 -3.66 9.97
C LEU A 320 9.65 -3.35 9.89
N GLU A 321 10.47 -3.80 10.84
CA GLU A 321 11.95 -3.69 10.77
C GLU A 321 12.57 -4.41 9.57
N GLU A 322 11.87 -5.41 9.00
CA GLU A 322 12.34 -6.12 7.82
C GLU A 322 12.19 -5.31 6.52
N PHE A 323 11.42 -4.20 6.53
CA PHE A 323 11.14 -3.41 5.33
C PHE A 323 11.91 -2.08 5.35
N PRO A 324 12.65 -1.74 4.27
CA PRO A 324 13.39 -0.48 4.19
C PRO A 324 12.47 0.76 4.20
N ASP A 325 11.20 0.61 3.77
CA ASP A 325 10.22 1.70 3.72
C ASP A 325 9.50 1.95 5.06
N ARG A 326 9.87 1.28 6.17
CA ARG A 326 9.11 1.32 7.44
C ARG A 326 8.88 2.73 7.97
N ASP A 327 9.92 3.56 7.99
CA ASP A 327 9.87 4.88 8.63
C ASP A 327 9.05 5.85 7.78
N LYS A 328 9.19 5.74 6.44
CA LYS A 328 8.37 6.47 5.47
C LYS A 328 6.90 6.07 5.57
N TYR A 329 6.61 4.77 5.65
CA TYR A 329 5.25 4.26 5.84
C TYR A 329 4.64 4.74 7.16
N LYS A 330 5.35 4.59 8.28
CA LYS A 330 4.89 5.05 9.61
C LYS A 330 4.62 6.55 9.62
N LYS A 331 5.49 7.36 9.00
CA LYS A 331 5.27 8.79 8.84
C LYS A 331 3.99 9.09 8.06
N LYS A 332 3.77 8.44 6.91
CA LYS A 332 2.54 8.61 6.13
C LYS A 332 1.29 8.28 6.94
N VAL A 333 1.29 7.15 7.66
CA VAL A 333 0.15 6.76 8.51
C VAL A 333 -0.10 7.78 9.61
N HIS A 334 0.96 8.24 10.29
CA HIS A 334 0.88 9.25 11.34
C HIS A 334 0.30 10.57 10.81
N ASP A 335 0.90 11.10 9.74
CA ASP A 335 0.55 12.39 9.16
C ASP A 335 -0.89 12.39 8.63
N MET A 336 -1.32 11.32 7.95
CA MET A 336 -2.68 11.20 7.44
C MET A 336 -3.74 11.09 8.54
N LYS A 337 -3.41 10.43 9.66
CA LYS A 337 -4.27 10.41 10.85
C LYS A 337 -4.40 11.80 11.47
N LEU A 338 -3.29 12.51 11.65
CA LEU A 338 -3.31 13.85 12.25
C LEU A 338 -4.03 14.87 11.35
N LEU A 339 -3.79 14.83 10.04
CA LEU A 339 -4.48 15.68 9.07
C LEU A 339 -6.00 15.41 9.04
N ALA A 340 -6.42 14.14 9.13
CA ALA A 340 -7.83 13.79 9.24
C ALA A 340 -8.48 14.34 10.53
N LEU A 341 -7.77 14.29 11.66
CA LEU A 341 -8.24 14.88 12.93
C LEU A 341 -8.36 16.40 12.84
N ILE A 342 -7.40 17.09 12.22
CA ILE A 342 -7.45 18.55 12.01
C ILE A 342 -8.60 18.92 11.08
N GLU A 343 -8.82 18.15 10.00
CA GLU A 343 -9.97 18.36 9.11
C GLU A 343 -11.31 18.20 9.86
N GLU A 344 -11.42 17.22 10.76
CA GLU A 344 -12.60 17.04 11.61
C GLU A 344 -12.79 18.18 12.61
N LYS A 345 -11.71 18.66 13.27
CA LYS A 345 -11.74 19.86 14.13
C LYS A 345 -12.26 21.08 13.37
N GLN A 346 -11.71 21.32 12.16
CA GLN A 346 -12.12 22.43 11.30
C GLN A 346 -13.60 22.31 10.88
N LYS A 347 -14.06 21.11 10.49
CA LYS A 347 -15.49 20.87 10.15
C LYS A 347 -16.43 21.14 11.32
N ASN A 348 -15.95 20.92 12.55
CA ASN A 348 -16.71 21.14 13.78
C ASN A 348 -16.49 22.53 14.40
N ASN A 349 -15.77 23.45 13.72
CA ASN A 349 -15.40 24.78 14.22
C ASN A 349 -14.66 24.75 15.57
N GLN A 350 -13.82 23.74 15.80
CA GLN A 350 -12.96 23.65 16.97
C GLN A 350 -11.64 24.40 16.73
N GLU A 351 -11.08 25.02 17.78
CA GLU A 351 -9.78 25.66 17.71
C GLU A 351 -8.66 24.63 17.50
N LEU A 352 -7.65 25.01 16.73
CA LEU A 352 -6.45 24.20 16.50
C LEU A 352 -5.41 24.54 17.57
N SER A 353 -4.79 23.51 18.15
CA SER A 353 -3.71 23.67 19.12
C SER A 353 -2.43 24.17 18.44
N LEU A 354 -1.42 24.51 19.24
CA LEU A 354 -0.09 24.85 18.72
C LEU A 354 0.48 23.71 17.87
N ASP A 355 0.37 22.47 18.34
CA ASP A 355 0.87 21.29 17.62
C ASP A 355 0.09 21.06 16.32
N ASP A 356 -1.23 21.28 16.32
CA ASP A 356 -2.05 21.20 15.11
C ASP A 356 -1.58 22.22 14.06
N LEU A 357 -1.29 23.47 14.47
CA LEU A 357 -0.84 24.53 13.56
C LEU A 357 0.59 24.27 13.08
N LYS A 358 1.50 23.86 13.96
CA LYS A 358 2.86 23.49 13.57
C LYS A 358 2.87 22.37 12.54
N PHE A 359 2.03 21.36 12.74
CA PHE A 359 1.85 20.30 11.76
C PHE A 359 1.24 20.82 10.45
N LEU A 360 0.11 21.54 10.51
CA LEU A 360 -0.60 22.05 9.33
C LEU A 360 0.26 22.96 8.45
N TYR A 361 1.09 23.80 9.07
CA TYR A 361 2.00 24.72 8.39
C TYR A 361 3.39 24.13 8.13
N GLU A 362 3.57 22.83 8.39
CA GLU A 362 4.83 22.10 8.14
C GLU A 362 6.03 22.77 8.81
N VAL A 363 5.83 23.29 10.02
CA VAL A 363 6.86 24.01 10.80
C VAL A 363 7.99 23.07 11.21
N ASP A 364 7.66 21.85 11.62
CA ASP A 364 8.64 20.88 12.11
C ASP A 364 9.04 19.86 11.03
N SER A 365 8.11 19.47 10.15
CA SER A 365 8.38 18.56 9.03
C SER A 365 7.28 18.62 7.98
N GLU A 366 7.62 18.26 6.74
CA GLU A 366 6.65 18.12 5.65
C GLU A 366 5.63 17.01 5.93
N ILE A 367 4.36 17.25 5.57
CA ILE A 367 3.27 16.28 5.67
C ILE A 367 3.39 15.29 4.50
N LYS A 368 3.49 13.99 4.81
CA LYS A 368 3.55 12.94 3.79
C LYS A 368 2.25 12.14 3.73
N GLY A 369 1.67 12.01 2.53
CA GLY A 369 0.53 11.14 2.24
C GLY A 369 0.91 9.92 1.40
N PHE A 370 -0.08 9.08 1.08
CA PHE A 370 0.11 7.97 0.15
C PHE A 370 0.00 8.39 -1.33
N GLY A 371 -0.52 9.59 -1.61
CA GLY A 371 -0.53 10.19 -2.95
C GLY A 371 0.83 10.76 -3.38
N TYR A 372 0.93 11.10 -4.67
CA TYR A 372 2.13 11.70 -5.26
C TYR A 372 2.23 13.21 -5.07
N GLU A 373 1.08 13.88 -4.92
CA GLU A 373 0.97 15.32 -4.77
C GLU A 373 0.75 15.71 -3.31
N LYS A 374 0.97 16.99 -3.00
CA LYS A 374 0.65 17.55 -1.69
C LYS A 374 -0.84 17.41 -1.42
N ASP A 375 -1.18 16.99 -0.20
CA ASP A 375 -2.56 16.72 0.16
C ASP A 375 -3.41 18.02 0.05
N PRO A 376 -4.48 18.02 -0.76
CA PRO A 376 -5.29 19.22 -0.99
C PRO A 376 -5.98 19.73 0.29
N ARG A 377 -6.20 18.86 1.30
CA ARG A 377 -6.80 19.25 2.58
C ARG A 377 -6.02 20.36 3.27
N ILE A 378 -4.69 20.39 3.13
CA ILE A 378 -3.83 21.38 3.78
C ILE A 378 -4.23 22.80 3.34
N GLU A 379 -4.29 23.04 2.03
CA GLU A 379 -4.67 24.34 1.48
C GLU A 379 -6.16 24.65 1.70
N GLU A 380 -7.03 23.64 1.60
CA GLU A 380 -8.47 23.79 1.88
C GLU A 380 -8.77 24.20 3.33
N ILE A 381 -7.92 23.82 4.28
CA ILE A 381 -7.99 24.21 5.69
C ILE A 381 -7.38 25.60 5.87
N ILE A 382 -6.14 25.82 5.40
CA ILE A 382 -5.41 27.09 5.54
C ILE A 382 -6.20 28.27 4.93
N SER A 383 -6.81 28.09 3.76
CA SER A 383 -7.57 29.14 3.06
C SER A 383 -8.79 29.67 3.83
N LYS A 384 -9.24 28.97 4.88
CA LYS A 384 -10.36 29.38 5.73
C LYS A 384 -9.91 30.01 7.05
N ARG A 385 -8.62 30.24 7.23
CA ARG A 385 -8.01 30.67 8.49
C ARG A 385 -7.26 31.99 8.33
N ASP A 386 -7.02 32.67 9.45
CA ASP A 386 -6.18 33.86 9.50
C ASP A 386 -4.72 33.42 9.55
N LYS A 387 -4.12 33.32 8.37
CA LYS A 387 -2.76 32.80 8.17
C LYS A 387 -1.72 33.58 8.99
N ARG A 388 -1.85 34.90 9.12
CA ARG A 388 -0.86 35.72 9.85
C ARG A 388 -0.87 35.39 11.34
N LYS A 389 -2.05 35.24 11.93
CA LYS A 389 -2.22 34.81 13.33
C LYS A 389 -1.71 33.41 13.58
N ASP A 390 -2.07 32.49 12.70
CA ASP A 390 -1.64 31.10 12.86
C ASP A 390 -0.10 30.98 12.75
N PHE A 391 0.53 31.67 11.80
CA PHE A 391 1.99 31.71 11.68
C PHE A 391 2.65 32.34 12.92
N ALA A 392 2.13 33.47 13.39
CA ALA A 392 2.63 34.13 14.59
C ALA A 392 2.60 33.18 15.80
N PHE A 393 1.48 32.47 15.97
CA PHE A 393 1.33 31.49 17.05
C PHE A 393 2.25 30.28 16.87
N ALA A 394 2.33 29.71 15.66
CA ALA A 394 3.12 28.51 15.38
C ALA A 394 4.64 28.73 15.54
N TYR A 395 5.13 29.91 15.15
CA TYR A 395 6.54 30.29 15.24
C TYR A 395 6.90 31.04 16.54
N GLY A 396 5.91 31.41 17.36
CA GLY A 396 6.14 32.15 18.60
C GLY A 396 6.68 33.56 18.38
N VAL A 397 6.24 34.23 17.31
CA VAL A 397 6.63 35.60 16.94
C VAL A 397 5.40 36.51 16.90
N ASN A 398 5.61 37.82 16.83
CA ASN A 398 4.51 38.77 16.63
C ASN A 398 4.07 38.81 15.17
N GLU A 399 2.81 39.17 14.93
CA GLU A 399 2.23 39.25 13.58
C GLU A 399 3.01 40.19 12.63
N ASP A 400 3.66 41.22 13.17
CA ASP A 400 4.44 42.22 12.44
C ASP A 400 5.95 41.88 12.31
N GLU A 401 6.35 40.71 12.80
CA GLU A 401 7.68 40.11 12.57
C GLU A 401 7.64 39.10 11.41
N ILE A 402 6.51 39.00 10.70
CA ILE A 402 6.26 38.07 9.59
C ILE A 402 6.10 38.84 8.28
N ALA A 403 6.78 38.39 7.23
CA ALA A 403 6.55 38.85 5.87
C ALA A 403 5.97 37.73 4.99
N PHE A 404 4.90 38.03 4.25
CA PHE A 404 4.32 37.12 3.24
C PHE A 404 4.69 37.50 1.81
N SER A 405 5.39 38.61 1.62
CA SER A 405 5.90 39.03 0.32
C SER A 405 7.30 39.63 0.44
N ARG A 406 8.00 39.70 -0.69
CA ARG A 406 9.33 40.30 -0.77
C ARG A 406 9.29 41.77 -0.38
N GLU A 407 8.24 42.49 -0.78
CA GLU A 407 8.05 43.90 -0.48
C GLU A 407 7.90 44.14 1.02
N GLU A 408 7.07 43.36 1.73
CA GLU A 408 6.91 43.46 3.19
C GLU A 408 8.25 43.27 3.92
N TRP A 409 9.07 42.32 3.45
CA TRP A 409 10.41 42.09 3.98
C TRP A 409 11.37 43.24 3.67
N GLU A 410 11.40 43.73 2.43
CA GLU A 410 12.31 44.80 2.02
C GLU A 410 12.06 46.11 2.78
N GLU A 411 10.81 46.40 3.14
CA GLU A 411 10.42 47.58 3.93
C GLU A 411 10.82 47.48 5.41
N ASN A 412 11.02 46.26 5.95
CA ASN A 412 11.17 46.02 7.40
C ASN A 412 12.30 45.03 7.73
N LYS A 413 13.39 45.02 6.95
CA LYS A 413 14.45 43.99 7.01
C LYS A 413 14.99 43.68 8.41
N ASP A 414 15.12 44.70 9.26
CA ASP A 414 15.67 44.55 10.63
C ASP A 414 14.66 44.00 11.64
N ARG A 415 13.37 43.96 11.29
CA ARG A 415 12.28 43.51 12.16
C ARG A 415 11.77 42.12 11.78
N ILE A 416 11.76 41.79 10.50
CA ILE A 416 11.19 40.53 10.01
C ILE A 416 12.07 39.36 10.44
N LYS A 417 11.49 38.46 11.24
CA LYS A 417 12.12 37.23 11.72
C LYS A 417 11.71 36.00 10.90
N VAL A 418 10.50 36.03 10.35
CA VAL A 418 9.94 34.91 9.57
C VAL A 418 9.48 35.39 8.21
N TYR A 419 9.95 34.74 7.15
CA TYR A 419 9.47 34.96 5.79
C TYR A 419 8.74 33.73 5.28
N TYR A 420 7.50 33.92 4.80
CA TYR A 420 6.72 32.87 4.19
C TYR A 420 6.88 32.85 2.67
N GLY A 421 7.22 31.68 2.12
CA GLY A 421 7.39 31.49 0.68
C GLY A 421 8.83 31.59 0.21
N THR A 422 9.02 31.68 -1.11
CA THR A 422 10.37 31.67 -1.71
C THR A 422 10.93 33.08 -1.84
N LEU A 423 12.02 33.36 -1.13
CA LEU A 423 12.76 34.61 -1.22
C LEU A 423 13.80 34.53 -2.34
N ASN A 424 13.44 35.08 -3.52
CA ASN A 424 14.32 35.11 -4.68
C ASN A 424 15.16 36.40 -4.72
N LEU A 425 16.46 36.25 -4.50
CA LEU A 425 17.46 37.32 -4.47
C LEU A 425 18.55 37.13 -5.53
N ASN A 426 18.24 36.43 -6.63
CA ASN A 426 19.18 36.12 -7.70
C ASN A 426 19.76 37.35 -8.42
N SER A 427 19.23 38.55 -8.18
CA SER A 427 19.83 39.80 -8.67
C SER A 427 21.11 40.20 -7.93
N LEU A 428 21.33 39.70 -6.71
CA LEU A 428 22.48 40.08 -5.87
C LEU A 428 23.77 39.40 -6.34
N THR A 429 24.84 40.18 -6.44
CA THR A 429 26.20 39.70 -6.75
C THR A 429 27.15 39.76 -5.54
N SER A 430 26.70 40.38 -4.44
CA SER A 430 27.38 40.45 -3.15
C SER A 430 26.36 40.27 -2.01
N ALA A 431 26.79 39.68 -0.89
CA ALA A 431 26.01 39.55 0.33
C ALA A 431 26.28 40.68 1.34
N GLU A 432 27.15 41.65 1.00
CA GLU A 432 27.48 42.76 1.89
C GLU A 432 26.24 43.61 2.23
N GLY A 433 25.95 43.76 3.53
CA GLY A 433 24.77 44.48 4.02
C GLY A 433 23.45 43.73 3.86
N LEU A 434 23.47 42.45 3.46
CA LEU A 434 22.27 41.63 3.38
C LEU A 434 21.84 41.18 4.79
N VAL A 435 20.62 41.57 5.19
CA VAL A 435 19.96 41.11 6.42
C VAL A 435 18.83 40.17 6.03
N LEU A 436 18.97 38.89 6.36
CA LEU A 436 17.96 37.86 6.11
C LEU A 436 17.13 37.61 7.38
N PRO A 437 15.87 37.17 7.24
CA PRO A 437 15.08 36.71 8.38
C PRO A 437 15.71 35.47 9.02
N ASP A 438 15.42 35.23 10.31
CA ASP A 438 15.90 34.06 11.05
C ASP A 438 15.35 32.75 10.46
N ILE A 439 14.12 32.78 9.91
CA ILE A 439 13.40 31.63 9.36
C ILE A 439 12.85 31.99 7.98
N ILE A 440 13.07 31.10 7.00
CA ILE A 440 12.39 31.12 5.70
C ILE A 440 11.58 29.82 5.55
N ASN A 441 10.25 29.94 5.66
CA ASN A 441 9.30 28.85 5.41
C ASN A 441 9.06 28.71 3.89
N GLY A 442 10.13 28.35 3.18
CA GLY A 442 10.19 28.27 1.72
C GLY A 442 11.65 28.27 1.23
N GLY A 443 11.89 28.60 -0.04
CA GLY A 443 13.24 28.63 -0.62
C GLY A 443 13.96 29.97 -0.51
N LEU A 444 15.29 29.95 -0.57
CA LEU A 444 16.17 31.11 -0.67
C LEU A 444 17.10 30.97 -1.87
N TYR A 445 17.00 31.88 -2.86
CA TYR A 445 17.81 31.84 -4.08
C TYR A 445 18.78 33.01 -4.17
N LEU A 446 20.06 32.70 -4.30
CA LEU A 446 21.20 33.61 -4.33
C LEU A 446 22.22 33.20 -5.41
N ASP A 447 21.72 32.77 -6.57
CA ASP A 447 22.48 32.09 -7.63
C ASP A 447 23.58 32.92 -8.31
N ARG A 448 23.60 34.24 -8.12
CA ARG A 448 24.63 35.13 -8.68
C ARG A 448 25.71 35.53 -7.68
N LEU A 449 25.62 35.11 -6.43
CA LEU A 449 26.72 35.27 -5.48
C LEU A 449 27.88 34.37 -5.91
N THR A 450 29.08 34.94 -6.07
CA THR A 450 30.29 34.19 -6.42
C THR A 450 31.19 33.89 -5.21
N SER A 451 30.91 34.53 -4.07
CA SER A 451 31.57 34.37 -2.78
C SER A 451 30.54 34.43 -1.64
N ALA A 452 30.77 33.66 -0.56
CA ALA A 452 29.95 33.68 0.65
C ALA A 452 30.37 34.78 1.64
N LYS A 453 31.34 35.64 1.30
CA LYS A 453 31.81 36.70 2.20
C LYS A 453 30.66 37.64 2.61
N GLY A 454 30.44 37.76 3.91
CA GLY A 454 29.39 38.61 4.50
C GLY A 454 28.00 37.99 4.46
N LEU A 455 27.84 36.77 3.95
CA LEU A 455 26.58 36.04 3.95
C LEU A 455 26.34 35.42 5.33
N VAL A 456 25.23 35.80 5.97
CA VAL A 456 24.69 35.13 7.16
C VAL A 456 23.38 34.50 6.74
N LEU A 457 23.33 33.16 6.74
CA LEU A 457 22.13 32.43 6.36
C LEU A 457 21.11 32.38 7.53
N PRO A 458 19.81 32.28 7.22
CA PRO A 458 18.78 31.97 8.21
C PRO A 458 19.13 30.71 9.02
N ASN A 459 18.67 30.65 10.27
CA ASN A 459 18.81 29.45 11.10
C ASN A 459 18.03 28.27 10.51
N THR A 460 16.89 28.57 9.87
CA THR A 460 16.01 27.56 9.27
C THR A 460 15.58 27.98 7.87
N ILE A 461 15.75 27.06 6.92
CA ILE A 461 15.22 27.16 5.56
C ILE A 461 14.48 25.86 5.26
N GLU A 462 13.15 25.95 5.18
CA GLU A 462 12.31 24.75 4.97
C GLU A 462 12.39 24.24 3.52
N GLY A 463 12.59 25.15 2.56
CA GLY A 463 12.65 24.83 1.14
C GLY A 463 14.08 24.74 0.61
N CYS A 464 14.21 25.06 -0.68
CA CYS A 464 15.48 25.01 -1.40
C CYS A 464 16.40 26.18 -1.02
N LEU A 465 17.66 25.89 -0.67
CA LEU A 465 18.74 26.87 -0.63
C LEU A 465 19.57 26.74 -1.90
N SER A 466 19.52 27.77 -2.75
CA SER A 466 20.29 27.81 -3.99
C SER A 466 21.39 28.86 -3.93
N LEU A 467 22.63 28.38 -3.92
CA LEU A 467 23.87 29.15 -3.92
C LEU A 467 24.73 28.73 -5.13
N SER A 468 24.08 28.45 -6.25
CA SER A 468 24.67 27.83 -7.44
C SER A 468 25.80 28.65 -8.06
N GLY A 469 25.90 29.94 -7.73
CA GLY A 469 26.93 30.87 -8.19
C GLY A 469 28.29 30.73 -7.49
N LEU A 470 28.32 30.17 -6.28
CA LEU A 470 29.52 30.15 -5.44
C LEU A 470 30.61 29.31 -6.10
N THR A 471 31.82 29.86 -6.16
CA THR A 471 32.99 29.16 -6.72
C THR A 471 33.91 28.58 -5.64
N SER A 472 33.78 29.05 -4.40
CA SER A 472 34.46 28.59 -3.18
C SER A 472 33.48 28.53 -2.01
N ALA A 473 33.67 27.57 -1.10
CA ALA A 473 32.89 27.43 0.14
C ALA A 473 33.51 28.20 1.33
N GLU A 474 34.60 28.94 1.11
CA GLU A 474 35.25 29.72 2.17
C GLU A 474 34.29 30.76 2.77
N GLY A 475 34.12 30.71 4.10
CA GLY A 475 33.22 31.58 4.83
C GLY A 475 31.74 31.20 4.74
N LEU A 476 31.38 30.10 4.06
CA LEU A 476 30.01 29.61 4.02
C LEU A 476 29.70 28.78 5.27
N GLU A 477 28.72 29.23 6.04
CA GLU A 477 28.15 28.50 7.16
C GLU A 477 26.71 28.10 6.81
N LEU A 478 26.48 26.80 6.64
CA LEU A 478 25.15 26.25 6.32
C LEU A 478 24.34 26.02 7.61
N PRO A 479 22.99 26.06 7.53
CA PRO A 479 22.13 25.60 8.61
C PRO A 479 22.47 24.17 9.05
N ASN A 480 22.26 23.85 10.33
CA ASN A 480 22.56 22.52 10.89
C ASN A 480 21.75 21.38 10.24
N THR A 481 20.56 21.70 9.73
CA THR A 481 19.69 20.78 9.02
C THR A 481 19.19 21.47 7.76
N MET A 482 19.16 20.74 6.64
CA MET A 482 18.56 21.20 5.39
C MET A 482 17.30 20.40 5.10
N ASN A 483 16.13 21.04 5.17
CA ASN A 483 14.84 20.38 4.95
C ASN A 483 14.52 20.20 3.46
N GLY A 484 14.98 21.11 2.60
CA GLY A 484 14.84 21.03 1.15
C GLY A 484 16.14 20.71 0.39
N TYR A 485 16.19 21.20 -0.86
CA TYR A 485 17.32 21.02 -1.77
C TYR A 485 18.47 21.98 -1.45
N LEU A 486 19.71 21.53 -1.63
CA LEU A 486 20.91 22.38 -1.54
C LEU A 486 21.66 22.37 -2.88
N TYR A 487 21.73 23.54 -3.53
CA TYR A 487 22.46 23.72 -4.78
C TYR A 487 23.74 24.53 -4.58
N LEU A 488 24.87 23.90 -4.89
CA LEU A 488 26.22 24.46 -4.86
C LEU A 488 26.97 24.13 -6.16
N ASP A 489 26.25 24.26 -7.28
CA ASP A 489 26.61 23.70 -8.58
C ASP A 489 27.95 24.19 -9.17
N ARG A 490 28.45 25.38 -8.80
CA ARG A 490 29.73 25.93 -9.32
C ARG A 490 30.91 25.80 -8.37
N LEU A 491 30.76 25.17 -7.21
CA LEU A 491 31.90 24.90 -6.33
C LEU A 491 32.87 23.97 -7.07
N THR A 492 34.14 24.38 -7.20
CA THR A 492 35.16 23.58 -7.90
C THR A 492 36.00 22.71 -6.97
N SER A 493 35.94 23.01 -5.66
CA SER A 493 36.63 22.28 -4.58
C SER A 493 35.72 22.23 -3.34
N ALA A 494 35.78 21.13 -2.58
CA ALA A 494 35.08 20.97 -1.31
C ALA A 494 35.84 21.60 -0.12
N LYS A 495 37.00 22.22 -0.34
CA LYS A 495 37.78 22.84 0.73
C LYS A 495 36.97 23.90 1.47
N GLY A 496 36.85 23.74 2.79
CA GLY A 496 36.11 24.64 3.66
C GLY A 496 34.60 24.39 3.70
N LEU A 497 34.07 23.50 2.85
CA LEU A 497 32.66 23.14 2.86
C LEU A 497 32.35 22.26 4.07
N LYS A 498 31.40 22.71 4.90
CA LYS A 498 30.83 21.92 6.00
C LYS A 498 29.36 21.69 5.70
N LEU A 499 29.02 20.46 5.32
CA LEU A 499 27.63 20.06 5.09
C LEU A 499 26.97 19.69 6.42
N PRO A 500 25.64 19.87 6.54
CA PRO A 500 24.87 19.34 7.67
C PRO A 500 24.93 17.81 7.72
N ASP A 501 24.71 17.23 8.90
CA ASP A 501 24.71 15.76 9.09
C ASP A 501 23.56 15.07 8.33
N THR A 502 22.46 15.79 8.09
CA THR A 502 21.27 15.31 7.38
C THR A 502 20.78 16.33 6.36
N ILE A 503 20.46 15.85 5.15
CA ILE A 503 19.76 16.61 4.12
C ILE A 503 18.47 15.85 3.77
N ASN A 504 17.32 16.45 4.05
CA ASN A 504 16.02 15.85 3.77
C ASN A 504 15.60 15.96 2.29
N GLY A 505 16.22 16.85 1.51
CA GLY A 505 16.09 16.93 0.05
C GLY A 505 17.31 16.35 -0.69
N SER A 506 17.60 16.92 -1.87
CA SER A 506 18.75 16.54 -2.70
C SER A 506 19.94 17.50 -2.51
N LEU A 507 21.15 16.98 -2.73
CA LEU A 507 22.40 17.73 -2.70
C LEU A 507 23.03 17.79 -4.10
N TYR A 508 23.25 18.99 -4.62
CA TYR A 508 23.87 19.19 -5.93
C TYR A 508 25.22 19.92 -5.81
N LEU A 509 26.28 19.24 -6.23
CA LEU A 509 27.68 19.67 -6.19
C LEU A 509 28.36 19.40 -7.55
N LYS A 510 27.64 19.72 -8.64
CA LYS A 510 28.01 19.35 -10.02
C LYS A 510 29.38 19.86 -10.47
N GLY A 511 29.84 20.98 -9.92
CA GLY A 511 31.11 21.62 -10.30
C GLY A 511 32.35 20.98 -9.65
N LEU A 512 32.18 20.11 -8.64
CA LEU A 512 33.31 19.50 -7.96
C LEU A 512 34.02 18.54 -8.92
N THR A 513 35.32 18.74 -9.11
CA THR A 513 36.12 17.89 -10.01
C THR A 513 36.91 16.80 -9.27
N SER A 514 37.03 16.94 -7.95
CA SER A 514 37.71 16.04 -7.00
C SER A 514 36.90 15.92 -5.70
N ALA A 515 36.91 14.73 -5.08
CA ALA A 515 36.27 14.47 -3.78
C ALA A 515 37.18 14.83 -2.59
N GLU A 516 38.39 15.36 -2.83
CA GLU A 516 39.31 15.74 -1.76
C GLU A 516 38.71 16.79 -0.82
N GLY A 517 38.69 16.47 0.47
CA GLY A 517 38.11 17.32 1.52
C GLY A 517 36.58 17.28 1.61
N LEU A 518 35.90 16.52 0.73
CA LEU A 518 34.44 16.36 0.79
C LEU A 518 34.07 15.35 1.89
N VAL A 519 33.22 15.80 2.82
CA VAL A 519 32.55 14.94 3.80
C VAL A 519 31.06 15.05 3.53
N LEU A 520 30.46 13.96 3.04
CA LEU A 520 29.04 13.91 2.75
C LEU A 520 28.21 13.70 4.04
N PRO A 521 26.95 14.18 4.07
CA PRO A 521 26.00 13.85 5.13
C PRO A 521 25.85 12.34 5.30
N ASN A 522 25.50 11.90 6.51
CA ASN A 522 25.20 10.48 6.77
C ASN A 522 23.92 10.04 6.06
N ILE A 523 22.95 10.95 5.94
CA ILE A 523 21.63 10.69 5.34
C ILE A 523 21.33 11.77 4.30
N ILE A 524 21.02 11.31 3.08
CA ILE A 524 20.47 12.14 1.99
C ILE A 524 19.17 11.49 1.54
N ASN A 525 18.05 12.18 1.78
CA ASN A 525 16.72 11.66 1.47
C ASN A 525 16.31 11.84 -0.01
N GLY A 526 16.97 12.74 -0.73
CA GLY A 526 16.81 12.95 -2.18
C GLY A 526 18.01 12.48 -3.01
N ASP A 527 18.22 13.14 -4.13
CA ASP A 527 19.32 12.85 -5.05
C ASP A 527 20.66 13.36 -4.53
N LEU A 528 21.75 12.69 -4.91
CA LEU A 528 23.11 13.17 -4.77
C LEU A 528 23.73 13.36 -6.15
N ASN A 529 24.04 14.61 -6.48
CA ASN A 529 24.66 14.94 -7.76
C ASN A 529 26.11 15.41 -7.59
N LEU A 530 27.03 14.55 -8.02
CA LEU A 530 28.47 14.77 -8.05
C LEU A 530 28.99 14.59 -9.49
N SER A 531 28.19 14.99 -10.48
CA SER A 531 28.43 14.65 -11.89
C SER A 531 29.75 15.19 -12.46
N GLY A 532 30.35 16.21 -11.86
CA GLY A 532 31.65 16.76 -12.28
C GLY A 532 32.87 15.98 -11.79
N LEU A 533 32.71 15.02 -10.87
CA LEU A 533 33.85 14.28 -10.33
C LEU A 533 34.52 13.46 -11.44
N THR A 534 35.82 13.66 -11.61
CA THR A 534 36.61 12.97 -12.65
C THR A 534 37.29 11.70 -12.13
N SER A 535 37.34 11.53 -10.81
CA SER A 535 37.86 10.35 -10.12
C SER A 535 37.09 10.10 -8.82
N ALA A 536 36.89 8.82 -8.47
CA ALA A 536 36.28 8.41 -7.20
C ALA A 536 37.27 8.40 -6.01
N LYS A 537 38.55 8.75 -6.24
CA LYS A 537 39.57 8.73 -5.19
C LYS A 537 39.18 9.63 -4.01
N GLY A 538 39.05 9.04 -2.83
CA GLY A 538 38.70 9.75 -1.60
C GLY A 538 37.21 9.99 -1.41
N LEU A 539 36.36 9.62 -2.37
CA LEU A 539 34.91 9.69 -2.25
C LEU A 539 34.42 8.61 -1.28
N LYS A 540 33.66 9.04 -0.27
CA LYS A 540 32.91 8.14 0.63
C LYS A 540 31.45 8.49 0.51
N LEU A 541 30.67 7.61 -0.10
CA LEU A 541 29.22 7.75 -0.23
C LEU A 541 28.54 7.36 1.08
N PRO A 542 27.35 7.93 1.38
CA PRO A 542 26.53 7.46 2.50
C PRO A 542 26.04 6.03 2.25
N ASP A 543 25.76 5.30 3.35
CA ASP A 543 25.28 3.91 3.30
C ASP A 543 23.92 3.77 2.59
N THR A 544 23.15 4.85 2.53
CA THR A 544 21.85 4.90 1.87
C THR A 544 21.69 6.21 1.09
N ILE A 545 21.26 6.09 -0.16
CA ILE A 545 20.81 7.21 -1.00
C ILE A 545 19.36 6.91 -1.40
N ASN A 546 18.44 7.70 -0.86
CA ASN A 546 17.00 7.53 -1.06
C ASN A 546 16.49 8.11 -2.39
N GLY A 547 17.34 8.80 -3.14
CA GLY A 547 17.09 9.24 -4.51
C GLY A 547 18.11 8.67 -5.49
N SER A 548 18.41 9.44 -6.54
CA SER A 548 19.36 9.09 -7.59
C SER A 548 20.78 9.52 -7.27
N LEU A 549 21.77 8.78 -7.77
CA LEU A 549 23.19 9.12 -7.67
C LEU A 549 23.76 9.42 -9.06
N TYR A 550 24.32 10.63 -9.22
CA TYR A 550 24.92 11.07 -10.49
C TYR A 550 26.43 11.26 -10.35
N LEU A 551 27.19 10.53 -11.16
CA LEU A 551 28.66 10.50 -11.21
C LEU A 551 29.16 10.53 -12.67
N ASP A 552 28.51 11.36 -13.48
CA ASP A 552 28.56 11.33 -14.95
C ASP A 552 29.96 11.54 -15.56
N SER A 553 30.88 12.24 -14.90
CA SER A 553 32.24 12.51 -15.42
C SER A 553 33.29 11.49 -14.98
N LEU A 554 32.92 10.47 -14.19
CA LEU A 554 33.86 9.41 -13.83
C LEU A 554 34.19 8.57 -15.07
N THR A 555 35.46 8.52 -15.44
CA THR A 555 35.94 7.71 -16.57
C THR A 555 36.41 6.31 -16.15
N SER A 556 36.61 6.08 -14.85
CA SER A 556 36.99 4.78 -14.28
C SER A 556 36.29 4.57 -12.94
N ALA A 557 35.89 3.32 -12.67
CA ALA A 557 35.29 2.91 -11.40
C ALA A 557 36.33 2.65 -10.29
N LYS A 558 37.63 2.85 -10.55
CA LYS A 558 38.69 2.57 -9.58
C LYS A 558 38.50 3.36 -8.29
N GLY A 559 38.33 2.64 -7.18
CA GLY A 559 38.14 3.22 -5.85
C GLY A 559 36.72 3.71 -5.57
N LEU A 560 35.77 3.49 -6.49
CA LEU A 560 34.35 3.76 -6.26
C LEU A 560 33.75 2.62 -5.42
N VAL A 561 33.12 2.98 -4.31
CA VAL A 561 32.33 2.06 -3.49
C VAL A 561 30.92 2.61 -3.45
N LEU A 562 29.98 1.88 -4.04
CA LEU A 562 28.56 2.24 -4.10
C LEU A 562 27.81 1.66 -2.90
N PRO A 563 26.71 2.30 -2.43
CA PRO A 563 25.83 1.70 -1.44
C PRO A 563 25.15 0.44 -1.99
N ASN A 564 24.71 -0.47 -1.11
CA ASN A 564 24.05 -1.72 -1.51
C ASN A 564 22.73 -1.50 -2.26
N THR A 565 22.05 -0.38 -1.97
CA THR A 565 20.77 -0.01 -2.59
C THR A 565 20.79 1.45 -3.02
N ILE A 566 20.27 1.72 -4.22
CA ILE A 566 19.94 3.05 -4.71
C ILE A 566 18.45 3.08 -5.05
N GLU A 567 17.70 3.94 -4.36
CA GLU A 567 16.25 4.05 -4.54
C GLU A 567 15.84 4.74 -5.86
N GLY A 568 16.72 5.57 -6.42
CA GLY A 568 16.54 6.22 -7.72
C GLY A 568 17.42 5.62 -8.83
N CYS A 569 17.82 6.49 -9.76
CA CYS A 569 18.71 6.11 -10.85
C CYS A 569 20.18 6.13 -10.41
N LEU A 570 21.01 5.28 -11.00
CA LEU A 570 22.46 5.38 -10.93
C LEU A 570 22.99 5.81 -12.29
N SER A 571 23.62 6.99 -12.34
CA SER A 571 24.25 7.50 -13.56
C SER A 571 25.77 7.49 -13.43
N LEU A 572 26.39 6.68 -14.29
CA LEU A 572 27.82 6.52 -14.45
C LEU A 572 28.21 6.74 -15.92
N ARG A 573 27.55 7.71 -16.54
CA ARG A 573 27.53 7.94 -17.98
C ARG A 573 28.90 8.03 -18.63
N GLY A 574 29.91 8.54 -17.94
CA GLY A 574 31.28 8.72 -18.42
C GLY A 574 32.19 7.50 -18.33
N LEU A 575 31.75 6.40 -17.69
CA LEU A 575 32.58 5.20 -17.56
C LEU A 575 32.84 4.57 -18.92
N ILE A 576 34.11 4.48 -19.31
CA ILE A 576 34.51 3.90 -20.60
C ILE A 576 34.72 2.37 -20.55
N SER A 577 34.85 1.82 -19.33
CA SER A 577 35.11 0.41 -19.02
C SER A 577 34.40 0.01 -17.71
N ALA A 578 33.96 -1.25 -17.63
CA ALA A 578 33.39 -1.85 -16.41
C ALA A 578 34.46 -2.33 -15.40
N GLU A 579 35.75 -2.22 -15.72
CA GLU A 579 36.82 -2.73 -14.86
C GLU A 579 36.79 -2.10 -13.47
N GLY A 580 36.68 -2.95 -12.44
CA GLY A 580 36.61 -2.55 -11.04
C GLY A 580 35.26 -1.96 -10.60
N LEU A 581 34.24 -1.95 -11.48
CA LEU A 581 32.89 -1.53 -11.13
C LEU A 581 32.17 -2.66 -10.39
N VAL A 582 31.75 -2.36 -9.16
CA VAL A 582 30.83 -3.21 -8.40
C VAL A 582 29.53 -2.42 -8.24
N LEU A 583 28.46 -2.89 -8.87
CA LEU A 583 27.15 -2.25 -8.80
C LEU A 583 26.42 -2.60 -7.48
N PRO A 584 25.47 -1.76 -7.03
CA PRO A 584 24.58 -2.08 -5.92
C PRO A 584 23.85 -3.41 -6.16
N ASP A 585 23.38 -4.08 -5.10
CA ASP A 585 22.50 -5.25 -5.26
C ASP A 585 21.16 -4.81 -5.88
N THR A 586 20.65 -3.63 -5.55
CA THR A 586 19.37 -3.10 -6.05
C THR A 586 19.48 -1.66 -6.56
N ILE A 587 18.95 -1.42 -7.76
CA ILE A 587 18.71 -0.09 -8.34
C ILE A 587 17.21 0.01 -8.66
N ASN A 588 16.48 0.83 -7.90
CA ASN A 588 15.03 1.01 -8.08
C ASN A 588 14.67 1.97 -9.23
N GLY A 589 15.66 2.65 -9.82
CA GLY A 589 15.53 3.41 -11.07
C GLY A 589 16.32 2.81 -12.22
N SER A 590 16.76 3.67 -13.14
CA SER A 590 17.57 3.29 -14.30
C SER A 590 19.06 3.24 -13.98
N LEU A 591 19.82 2.45 -14.74
CA LEU A 591 21.27 2.42 -14.74
C LEU A 591 21.79 3.00 -16.06
N ASP A 592 22.55 4.10 -16.00
CA ASP A 592 23.17 4.73 -17.17
C ASP A 592 24.69 4.46 -17.19
N LEU A 593 25.11 3.75 -18.24
CA LEU A 593 26.50 3.41 -18.57
C LEU A 593 26.81 3.76 -20.03
N ASP A 594 26.26 4.89 -20.52
CA ASP A 594 26.29 5.21 -21.96
C ASP A 594 27.66 5.14 -22.62
N SER A 595 28.72 5.59 -21.95
CA SER A 595 30.07 5.67 -22.54
C SER A 595 30.84 4.36 -22.57
N LEU A 596 30.25 3.28 -22.05
CA LEU A 596 30.89 1.99 -21.91
C LEU A 596 31.11 1.36 -23.30
N THR A 597 32.37 1.15 -23.69
CA THR A 597 32.71 0.72 -25.06
C THR A 597 32.71 -0.80 -25.25
N SER A 598 32.83 -1.56 -24.16
CA SER A 598 32.83 -3.03 -24.12
C SER A 598 32.17 -3.53 -22.84
N ALA A 599 31.29 -4.53 -22.95
CA ALA A 599 30.61 -5.16 -21.83
C ALA A 599 31.50 -6.09 -20.98
N LYS A 600 32.78 -6.25 -21.35
CA LYS A 600 33.69 -7.17 -20.67
C LYS A 600 33.84 -6.81 -19.19
N GLY A 601 33.50 -7.76 -18.33
CA GLY A 601 33.59 -7.61 -16.87
C GLY A 601 32.43 -6.82 -16.25
N LEU A 602 31.41 -6.45 -17.03
CA LEU A 602 30.19 -5.86 -16.50
C LEU A 602 29.31 -6.95 -15.87
N VAL A 603 29.08 -6.83 -14.57
CA VAL A 603 28.12 -7.64 -13.81
C VAL A 603 27.05 -6.69 -13.28
N LEU A 604 25.78 -6.94 -13.61
CA LEU A 604 24.66 -6.07 -13.21
C LEU A 604 24.18 -6.40 -11.80
N SER A 605 23.48 -5.42 -11.22
CA SER A 605 22.71 -5.57 -9.99
C SER A 605 21.73 -6.75 -10.05
N ASN A 606 21.41 -7.32 -8.90
CA ASN A 606 20.35 -8.34 -8.78
C ASN A 606 19.03 -7.78 -9.33
N THR A 607 18.74 -6.51 -9.06
CA THR A 607 17.49 -5.89 -9.51
C THR A 607 17.76 -4.50 -10.08
N ILE A 608 17.25 -4.27 -11.31
CA ILE A 608 17.14 -2.96 -11.94
C ILE A 608 15.67 -2.78 -12.37
N LYS A 609 14.96 -1.83 -11.75
CA LYS A 609 13.53 -1.59 -12.06
C LYS A 609 13.32 -0.65 -13.24
N GLY A 610 14.26 0.24 -13.52
CA GLY A 610 14.21 1.16 -14.65
C GLY A 610 14.79 0.56 -15.92
N TYR A 611 15.42 1.43 -16.72
CA TYR A 611 16.08 1.07 -17.97
C TYR A 611 17.58 0.92 -17.78
N LEU A 612 18.22 0.14 -18.66
CA LEU A 612 19.66 0.06 -18.78
C LEU A 612 20.11 0.80 -20.05
N TYR A 613 20.98 1.80 -19.92
CA TYR A 613 21.51 2.56 -21.05
C TYR A 613 22.97 2.20 -21.35
N LEU A 614 23.23 1.82 -22.60
CA LEU A 614 24.52 1.28 -23.10
C LEU A 614 24.80 1.79 -24.53
N TYR A 615 24.59 3.08 -24.80
CA TYR A 615 24.60 3.60 -26.18
C TYR A 615 25.94 3.47 -26.92
N ASN A 616 27.10 3.52 -26.25
CA ASN A 616 28.41 3.45 -26.92
C ASN A 616 29.06 2.05 -26.91
N LEU A 617 28.31 1.00 -26.53
CA LEU A 617 28.80 -0.37 -26.68
C LEU A 617 29.11 -0.66 -28.16
N THR A 618 30.32 -1.14 -28.41
CA THR A 618 30.76 -1.48 -29.78
C THR A 618 30.37 -2.89 -30.20
N SER A 619 30.12 -3.78 -29.24
CA SER A 619 29.59 -5.13 -29.44
C SER A 619 28.88 -5.63 -28.18
N ALA A 620 28.01 -6.63 -28.33
CA ALA A 620 27.35 -7.33 -27.22
C ALA A 620 28.20 -8.48 -26.64
N GLU A 621 29.46 -8.61 -27.07
CA GLU A 621 30.34 -9.70 -26.63
C GLU A 621 30.58 -9.62 -25.11
N GLY A 622 30.32 -10.73 -24.41
CA GLY A 622 30.48 -10.84 -22.96
C GLY A 622 29.34 -10.23 -22.14
N LEU A 623 28.29 -9.70 -22.78
CA LEU A 623 27.12 -9.19 -22.08
C LEU A 623 26.17 -10.34 -21.71
N ILE A 624 25.88 -10.46 -20.41
CA ILE A 624 24.91 -11.40 -19.85
C ILE A 624 23.90 -10.60 -19.04
N LEU A 625 22.61 -10.77 -19.32
CA LEU A 625 21.52 -9.97 -18.78
C LEU A 625 20.41 -10.88 -18.21
N PRO A 626 19.73 -10.47 -17.13
CA PRO A 626 18.50 -11.12 -16.71
C PRO A 626 17.38 -10.84 -17.72
N ILE A 627 16.53 -11.84 -17.99
CA ILE A 627 15.41 -11.74 -18.93
C ILE A 627 14.39 -10.68 -18.50
N SER A 628 14.31 -10.32 -17.21
CA SER A 628 13.48 -9.20 -16.76
C SER A 628 13.87 -7.86 -17.38
N LEU A 629 15.10 -7.68 -17.86
CA LEU A 629 15.51 -6.48 -18.59
C LEU A 629 15.20 -6.53 -20.09
N PHE A 630 14.63 -7.62 -20.59
CA PHE A 630 14.17 -7.70 -21.97
C PHE A 630 13.23 -6.51 -22.27
N VAL A 631 13.40 -5.88 -23.43
CA VAL A 631 12.77 -4.61 -23.86
C VAL A 631 13.13 -3.34 -23.06
N ARG A 632 13.91 -3.42 -21.98
CA ARG A 632 14.33 -2.27 -21.15
C ARG A 632 15.81 -1.91 -21.28
N VAL A 633 16.46 -2.41 -22.33
CA VAL A 633 17.85 -2.08 -22.67
C VAL A 633 17.88 -1.13 -23.86
N HIS A 634 18.51 0.01 -23.69
CA HIS A 634 18.74 0.99 -24.75
C HIS A 634 20.21 0.97 -25.18
N SER A 635 20.45 0.72 -26.46
CA SER A 635 21.80 0.74 -27.05
C SER A 635 21.73 1.06 -28.54
N ASN A 636 22.85 1.48 -29.14
CA ASN A 636 22.93 1.75 -30.58
C ASN A 636 23.21 0.49 -31.43
N ILE A 637 23.59 -0.61 -30.79
CA ILE A 637 23.76 -1.91 -31.43
C ILE A 637 22.56 -2.80 -31.13
N THR A 638 22.33 -3.82 -31.94
CA THR A 638 21.35 -4.86 -31.60
C THR A 638 21.93 -5.73 -30.47
N ILE A 639 21.22 -5.83 -29.35
CA ILE A 639 21.51 -6.82 -28.30
C ILE A 639 20.80 -8.13 -28.66
N PRO A 640 21.52 -9.21 -28.99
CA PRO A 640 20.90 -10.49 -29.33
C PRO A 640 20.08 -11.05 -28.16
N GLU A 641 18.99 -11.75 -28.44
CA GLU A 641 18.19 -12.44 -27.41
C GLU A 641 19.03 -13.44 -26.60
N THR A 642 20.09 -13.99 -27.20
CA THR A 642 21.05 -14.90 -26.55
C THR A 642 21.85 -14.26 -25.42
N CYS A 643 21.84 -12.93 -25.28
CA CYS A 643 22.44 -12.25 -24.12
C CYS A 643 21.55 -12.31 -22.87
N PHE A 644 20.27 -12.68 -23.01
CA PHE A 644 19.33 -12.73 -21.91
C PHE A 644 19.17 -14.17 -21.42
N ILE A 645 19.30 -14.36 -20.11
CA ILE A 645 19.09 -15.65 -19.44
C ILE A 645 17.98 -15.51 -18.38
N PRO A 646 17.29 -16.61 -18.00
CA PRO A 646 16.30 -16.56 -16.93
C PRO A 646 16.87 -15.91 -15.67
N ASP A 647 16.08 -15.08 -14.98
CA ASP A 647 16.53 -14.34 -13.81
C ASP A 647 17.14 -15.26 -12.74
N GLU A 648 16.57 -16.44 -12.52
CA GLU A 648 17.12 -17.46 -11.60
C GLU A 648 18.53 -17.94 -11.98
N GLU A 649 18.80 -18.08 -13.28
CA GLU A 649 20.12 -18.45 -13.78
C GLU A 649 21.09 -17.27 -13.67
N TYR A 650 20.61 -16.05 -13.92
CA TYR A 650 21.39 -14.84 -13.70
C TYR A 650 21.83 -14.70 -12.25
N TYR A 651 20.92 -14.91 -11.29
CA TYR A 651 21.25 -14.87 -9.87
C TYR A 651 22.30 -15.92 -9.47
N LYS A 652 22.27 -17.11 -10.07
CA LYS A 652 23.32 -18.12 -9.84
C LYS A 652 24.64 -17.68 -10.44
N TYR A 653 24.63 -17.22 -11.69
CA TYR A 653 25.80 -16.73 -12.41
C TYR A 653 26.57 -15.67 -11.60
N ILE A 654 25.89 -14.63 -11.10
CA ILE A 654 26.55 -13.56 -10.35
C ILE A 654 27.02 -14.00 -8.95
N ASN A 655 26.36 -14.97 -8.32
CA ASN A 655 26.76 -15.48 -7.00
C ASN A 655 27.89 -16.52 -7.08
N GLU A 656 27.98 -17.28 -8.17
CA GLU A 656 29.12 -18.16 -8.46
C GLU A 656 30.39 -17.35 -8.77
N ASP A 657 30.25 -16.19 -9.40
CA ASP A 657 31.36 -15.24 -9.62
C ASP A 657 31.84 -14.62 -8.29
N LYS A 658 30.92 -14.18 -7.41
CA LYS A 658 31.24 -13.64 -6.07
C LYS A 658 32.01 -14.63 -5.19
N ASN A 659 31.80 -15.94 -5.35
CA ASN A 659 32.50 -16.98 -4.58
C ASN A 659 33.89 -17.36 -5.14
N ASN A 660 34.28 -16.84 -6.30
CA ASN A 660 35.49 -17.26 -7.04
C ASN A 660 36.58 -16.18 -7.17
N GLU A 661 36.56 -15.11 -6.36
CA GLU A 661 37.55 -14.00 -6.41
C GLU A 661 39.03 -14.41 -6.17
N ASN A 662 39.33 -15.71 -5.97
CA ASN A 662 40.70 -16.23 -5.82
C ASN A 662 41.19 -17.16 -6.96
N ASN A 663 40.54 -17.23 -8.13
CA ASN A 663 41.00 -18.15 -9.18
C ASN A 663 40.89 -17.61 -10.62
N GLU A 664 41.99 -17.10 -11.18
CA GLU A 664 42.12 -16.64 -12.58
C GLU A 664 41.85 -17.71 -13.66
N SER A 665 41.55 -18.96 -13.27
CA SER A 665 41.52 -20.12 -14.17
C SER A 665 40.18 -20.38 -14.86
N ILE A 666 39.08 -19.68 -14.53
CA ILE A 666 37.72 -20.04 -14.97
C ILE A 666 37.13 -19.06 -16.02
N ARG A 667 37.90 -18.09 -16.55
CA ARG A 667 37.49 -17.24 -17.71
C ARG A 667 37.28 -17.98 -19.05
N LYS A 668 37.18 -19.31 -19.05
CA LYS A 668 36.93 -20.15 -20.22
C LYS A 668 35.86 -21.20 -19.94
N ILE A 669 34.61 -20.77 -19.82
CA ILE A 669 33.48 -21.69 -20.07
C ILE A 669 32.82 -21.27 -21.38
N LYS A 670 33.04 -22.15 -22.36
CA LYS A 670 32.40 -22.16 -23.68
C LYS A 670 30.88 -22.18 -23.51
N ILE A 671 30.21 -21.17 -24.05
CA ILE A 671 28.83 -21.33 -24.50
C ILE A 671 28.90 -22.22 -25.76
N LYS A 672 28.53 -23.49 -25.60
CA LYS A 672 28.10 -24.31 -26.74
C LYS A 672 26.65 -23.93 -27.00
N ILE A 673 26.42 -23.28 -28.13
CA ILE A 673 25.09 -23.13 -28.72
C ILE A 673 24.83 -24.42 -29.48
N ASP A 674 23.81 -25.17 -29.08
CA ASP A 674 23.11 -26.14 -29.94
C ASP A 674 21.75 -25.55 -30.33
#